data_AF-A0A9P0FNM4-F1
#
_entry.id   AF-A0A9P0FNM4-F1
#
_cell.length_a   1.000
_cell.length_b   1.000
_cell.length_c   1.000
_cell.angle_alpha   90.00
_cell.angle_beta   90.00
_cell.angle_gamma   90.00
#
_symmetry.space_group_name_H-M   'P 1'
#
loop_
_entity.id
_entity.type
_entity.pdbx_description
1 polymer ?
#
loop_
_entity_poly.entity_id
_entity_poly.type
_entity_poly.pdbx_seq_one_letter_code
_entity_poly.pdbx_strand_id
1 'polypeptide(L)'
;MGRIVILHQQAQLMVCYACFSKVGKTKYNITGKVLELVKKIHPNYIENNNCSPSVLCGTCYFKLKRNTLNHIINYNNFKDRIRRYEEKCCCQICETARFNIVKTKVRKQPPIEKVSVGRPRIRQIDIPQSIKICSLCKSEIHKGLSHSCTLAQKVSNVVNLADTCRQQVVCKILKTEESAQNCSNLTLNKGFGSSLSVQVQSGSSQKKTSPVIDTDTLSKISIDCRLPINTIKKLSYHLRQIDKHLVEPNAVKNLKELSHSLDEYFECVTLSHMESTKNTKSSTPFVFCHNLPELVAFLLKKRDVHENSFHLKFGVDGGGGSLKVCLNLLSDDSVSDNRDEGKNLNSGINKLIIIGLAPETIESYNNLKTLLHTMDLQSVCGLCPYTLAIDMKLIMIFLGLQSNSSSYPCPYCEVCSKHLKDIADPRTIQSISRQNDLWLNETGGNLSKAKLYKSCVNKPLIVGEENTKVLKYVPPPELHLLLGITQRIFDDLKRNTPDIAEAWIRKSNLKLDHYQRFNGNNARRLLKTVEDLAKICPDEWEDSGNSDNDVDILEGAVPEIEIAHPENLKPGSFILAQFKGTGKRLAMTFRYVATILKVFSDDEYQIKCLKSLDKAKTTFDYLETCVSVISKESIIGQLSDTTLD
;
A
#
# COMPACT_ATOMS: atom_id res chain seq x y z
N MET A 1 -24.41 22.28 13.33
CA MET A 1 -22.98 22.61 13.52
C MET A 1 -22.85 23.63 14.65
N GLY A 2 -22.21 23.26 15.77
CA GLY A 2 -21.91 24.21 16.85
C GLY A 2 -20.92 25.27 16.38
N ARG A 3 -21.23 26.56 16.63
CA ARG A 3 -20.32 27.67 16.28
C ARG A 3 -19.28 27.81 17.38
N ILE A 4 -18.02 27.44 17.08
CA ILE A 4 -16.88 27.63 17.98
C ILE A 4 -16.77 29.12 18.35
N VAL A 5 -16.86 29.41 19.65
CA VAL A 5 -16.67 30.76 20.19
C VAL A 5 -15.17 31.04 20.26
N ILE A 6 -14.67 31.91 19.37
CA ILE A 6 -13.26 32.34 19.35
C ILE A 6 -13.13 33.64 20.15
N LEU A 7 -12.27 33.62 21.17
CA LEU A 7 -11.93 34.81 21.97
C LEU A 7 -11.06 35.79 21.19
N HIS A 8 -11.15 37.09 21.50
CA HIS A 8 -10.40 38.13 20.76
C HIS A 8 -8.88 37.90 20.74
N GLN A 9 -8.29 37.51 21.87
CA GLN A 9 -6.87 37.19 21.96
C GLN A 9 -6.47 36.00 21.06
N GLN A 10 -7.35 35.00 20.93
CA GLN A 10 -7.14 33.88 20.00
C GLN A 10 -7.21 34.37 18.55
N ALA A 11 -8.16 35.26 18.24
CA ALA A 11 -8.27 35.86 16.90
C ALA A 11 -7.03 36.66 16.48
N GLN A 12 -6.40 37.41 17.41
CA GLN A 12 -5.12 38.11 17.15
C GLN A 12 -3.97 37.15 16.78
N LEU A 13 -4.01 35.89 17.25
CA LEU A 13 -3.06 34.82 16.91
C LEU A 13 -3.43 34.04 15.64
N MET A 14 -4.55 34.40 14.98
CA MET A 14 -5.07 33.77 13.77
C MET A 14 -5.08 34.70 12.55
N VAL A 15 -4.72 35.99 12.68
CA VAL A 15 -4.71 36.96 11.58
C VAL A 15 -3.31 37.54 11.39
N CYS A 16 -2.86 37.68 10.15
CA CYS A 16 -1.53 38.22 9.83
C CYS A 16 -1.49 39.76 9.96
N TYR A 17 -0.58 40.29 10.77
CA TYR A 17 -0.36 41.74 10.94
C TYR A 17 -0.02 42.48 9.63
N ALA A 18 0.70 41.86 8.69
CA ALA A 18 1.09 42.52 7.44
C ALA A 18 0.00 42.50 6.36
N CYS A 19 -0.71 41.37 6.17
CA CYS A 19 -1.67 41.21 5.07
C CYS A 19 -3.14 41.15 5.49
N PHE A 20 -3.42 41.05 6.79
CA PHE A 20 -4.76 40.89 7.38
C PHE A 20 -5.55 39.76 6.72
N SER A 21 -4.92 38.59 6.68
CA SER A 21 -5.50 37.33 6.19
C SER A 21 -5.33 36.28 7.28
N LYS A 22 -6.26 35.32 7.34
CA LYS A 22 -6.20 34.22 8.31
C LYS A 22 -4.92 33.40 8.11
N VAL A 23 -4.19 33.15 9.19
CA VAL A 23 -2.95 32.39 9.16
C VAL A 23 -3.25 30.90 9.35
N GLY A 24 -2.63 30.06 8.52
CA GLY A 24 -2.69 28.60 8.66
C GLY A 24 -1.76 28.08 9.76
N LYS A 25 -1.39 26.79 9.68
CA LYS A 25 -0.52 26.12 10.67
C LYS A 25 0.83 26.83 10.88
N THR A 26 1.41 27.41 9.83
CA THR A 26 2.70 28.14 9.88
C THR A 26 2.51 29.62 10.19
N LYS A 27 2.73 30.01 11.45
CA LYS A 27 2.67 31.40 11.93
C LYS A 27 3.94 31.79 12.69
N TYR A 28 4.31 33.06 12.61
CA TYR A 28 5.47 33.64 13.28
C TYR A 28 4.98 34.72 14.26
N ASN A 29 5.20 34.55 15.56
CA ASN A 29 4.82 35.55 16.56
C ASN A 29 5.68 36.81 16.41
N ILE A 30 5.10 37.99 16.64
CA ILE A 30 5.82 39.27 16.56
C ILE A 30 6.49 39.54 17.91
N THR A 31 7.52 38.75 18.21
CA THR A 31 8.32 38.85 19.44
C THR A 31 9.81 38.78 19.11
N GLY A 32 10.67 39.29 20.00
CA GLY A 32 12.13 39.27 19.86
C GLY A 32 12.63 39.81 18.50
N LYS A 33 13.44 39.02 17.79
CA LYS A 33 14.01 39.42 16.47
C LYS A 33 12.96 39.76 15.40
N VAL A 34 11.72 39.29 15.53
CA VAL A 34 10.63 39.66 14.59
C VAL A 34 10.09 41.05 14.90
N LEU A 35 10.03 41.42 16.18
CA LEU A 35 9.60 42.74 16.64
C LEU A 35 10.52 43.85 16.12
N GLU A 36 11.84 43.64 16.15
CA GLU A 36 12.84 44.56 15.58
C GLU A 36 12.60 44.81 14.08
N LEU A 37 12.36 43.75 13.32
CA LEU A 37 12.08 43.85 11.88
C LEU A 37 10.75 44.57 11.61
N VAL A 38 9.71 44.34 12.42
CA VAL A 38 8.43 45.08 12.31
C VAL A 38 8.61 46.56 12.65
N LYS A 39 9.33 46.89 13.73
CA LYS A 39 9.60 48.28 14.14
C LYS A 39 10.38 49.08 13.09
N LYS A 40 11.24 48.44 12.28
CA LYS A 40 11.92 49.09 11.15
C LYS A 40 10.97 49.59 10.05
N ILE A 41 9.80 48.97 9.87
CA ILE A 41 8.82 49.36 8.83
C ILE A 41 7.61 50.09 9.42
N HIS A 42 7.27 49.81 10.68
CA HIS A 42 6.19 50.48 11.42
C HIS A 42 6.67 50.86 12.83
N PRO A 43 7.38 52.00 13.00
CA PRO A 43 7.99 52.40 14.27
C PRO A 43 7.01 52.46 15.44
N ASN A 44 5.77 52.87 15.17
CA ASN A 44 4.71 53.02 16.17
C ASN A 44 3.99 51.68 16.50
N TYR A 45 4.65 50.54 16.31
CA TYR A 45 4.09 49.24 16.71
C TYR A 45 4.15 49.05 18.23
N ILE A 46 2.97 48.89 18.84
CA ILE A 46 2.81 48.61 20.28
C ILE A 46 2.56 47.11 20.43
N GLU A 47 3.50 46.42 21.08
CA GLU A 47 3.38 45.00 21.42
C GLU A 47 2.19 44.77 22.37
N ASN A 48 1.46 43.67 22.17
CA ASN A 48 0.26 43.32 22.94
C ASN A 48 -0.86 44.38 22.99
N ASN A 49 -0.87 45.36 22.08
CA ASN A 49 -2.04 46.19 21.89
C ASN A 49 -3.19 45.36 21.30
N ASN A 50 -4.29 45.22 22.06
CA ASN A 50 -5.49 44.49 21.67
C ASN A 50 -6.06 44.94 20.30
N CYS A 51 -5.75 46.16 19.83
CA CYS A 51 -6.21 46.69 18.55
C CYS A 51 -5.48 46.17 17.29
N SER A 52 -4.48 45.28 17.41
CA SER A 52 -3.74 44.75 16.24
C SER A 52 -3.43 43.24 16.32
N PRO A 53 -3.22 42.53 15.19
CA PRO A 53 -2.83 41.12 15.22
C PRO A 53 -1.38 40.90 15.70
N SER A 54 -1.12 39.77 16.38
CA SER A 54 0.18 39.50 17.03
C SER A 54 1.09 38.53 16.27
N VAL A 55 0.71 38.15 15.04
CA VAL A 55 1.43 37.15 14.23
C VAL A 55 1.61 37.58 12.77
N LEU A 56 2.61 37.02 12.11
CA LEU A 56 2.82 37.08 10.66
C LEU A 56 2.62 35.70 10.03
N CYS A 57 2.03 35.65 8.84
CA CYS A 57 2.09 34.46 7.99
C CYS A 57 3.49 34.32 7.36
N GLY A 58 3.90 33.10 7.04
CA GLY A 58 5.24 32.82 6.51
C GLY A 58 5.61 33.67 5.28
N THR A 59 4.70 33.87 4.34
CA THR A 59 4.94 34.72 3.16
C THR A 59 5.28 36.17 3.53
N CYS A 60 4.63 36.74 4.55
CA CYS A 60 4.94 38.09 5.00
C CYS A 60 6.21 38.14 5.84
N TYR A 61 6.47 37.12 6.67
CA TYR A 61 7.72 36.98 7.42
C TYR A 61 8.95 36.90 6.49
N PHE A 62 8.91 36.08 5.44
CA PHE A 62 10.03 35.98 4.50
C PHE A 62 10.23 37.25 3.66
N LYS A 63 9.15 37.98 3.33
CA LYS A 63 9.27 39.30 2.69
C LYS A 63 9.87 40.35 3.61
N LEU A 64 9.45 40.36 4.88
CA LEU A 64 9.99 41.23 5.92
C LEU A 64 11.50 40.97 6.10
N LYS A 65 11.91 39.70 6.24
CA LYS A 65 13.33 39.29 6.33
C LYS A 65 14.15 39.67 5.10
N ARG A 66 13.53 39.82 3.93
CA ARG A 66 14.17 40.23 2.67
C ARG A 66 14.04 41.74 2.35
N ASN A 67 13.51 42.57 3.26
CA ASN A 67 13.20 43.99 3.02
C ASN A 67 12.32 44.25 1.76
N THR A 68 11.45 43.29 1.40
CA THR A 68 10.54 43.38 0.23
C THR A 68 9.06 43.52 0.62
N LEU A 69 8.80 43.96 1.86
CA LEU A 69 7.46 44.16 2.41
C LEU A 69 7.06 45.65 2.33
N ASN A 70 6.70 46.10 1.12
CA ASN A 70 6.48 47.52 0.82
C ASN A 70 5.15 48.11 1.36
N HIS A 71 4.35 47.35 2.11
CA HIS A 71 3.07 47.81 2.65
C HIS A 71 2.71 47.04 3.92
N ILE A 72 2.45 47.78 5.01
CA ILE A 72 1.81 47.31 6.23
C ILE A 72 0.48 48.04 6.36
N ILE A 73 -0.54 47.36 6.88
CA ILE A 73 -1.87 47.97 7.08
C ILE A 73 -1.79 48.98 8.22
N ASN A 74 -2.33 50.18 8.03
CA ASN A 74 -2.34 51.21 9.05
C ASN A 74 -3.38 50.88 10.14
N TYR A 75 -2.91 50.50 11.32
CA TYR A 75 -3.77 50.10 12.44
C TYR A 75 -4.28 51.28 13.29
N ASN A 76 -3.85 52.52 13.03
CA ASN A 76 -4.26 53.69 13.81
C ASN A 76 -5.76 54.01 13.72
N ASN A 77 -6.44 53.46 12.70
CA ASN A 77 -7.88 53.61 12.50
C ASN A 77 -8.72 52.55 13.25
N PHE A 78 -8.09 51.53 13.84
CA PHE A 78 -8.77 50.47 14.61
C PHE A 78 -8.99 50.92 16.06
N LYS A 79 -9.83 51.94 16.26
CA LYS A 79 -10.05 52.61 17.55
C LYS A 79 -11.17 52.02 18.42
N ASP A 80 -11.91 51.03 17.93
CA ASP A 80 -13.07 50.50 18.67
C ASP A 80 -12.67 49.80 19.97
N ARG A 81 -13.27 50.25 21.08
CA ARG A 81 -13.01 49.72 22.42
C ARG A 81 -13.48 48.26 22.51
N ILE A 82 -12.52 47.34 22.52
CA ILE A 82 -12.78 45.91 22.65
C ILE A 82 -13.38 45.61 24.03
N ARG A 83 -14.68 45.32 24.08
CA ARG A 83 -15.36 44.81 25.27
C ARG A 83 -14.82 43.42 25.58
N ARG A 84 -14.02 43.29 26.64
CA ARG A 84 -13.34 42.03 27.03
C ARG A 84 -14.29 40.94 27.58
N TYR A 85 -15.56 41.28 27.84
CA TYR A 85 -16.50 40.49 28.62
C TYR A 85 -17.76 40.05 27.85
N GLU A 86 -17.83 40.26 26.53
CA GLU A 86 -18.95 39.80 25.71
C GLU A 86 -18.56 38.56 24.89
N GLU A 87 -19.41 37.53 24.86
CA GLU A 87 -19.17 36.25 24.18
C GLU A 87 -18.85 36.38 22.67
N LYS A 88 -19.20 37.51 22.05
CA LYS A 88 -19.11 37.73 20.60
C LYS A 88 -18.50 39.09 20.27
N CYS A 89 -17.17 39.20 20.40
CA CYS A 89 -16.46 40.35 19.82
C CYS A 89 -16.73 40.43 18.30
N CYS A 90 -17.05 41.64 17.82
CA CYS A 90 -17.43 41.97 16.44
C CYS A 90 -16.36 42.76 15.68
N CYS A 91 -15.14 42.90 16.22
CA CYS A 91 -14.08 43.64 15.54
C CYS A 91 -13.60 42.92 14.27
N GLN A 92 -13.03 43.67 13.32
CA GLN A 92 -12.53 43.14 12.06
C GLN A 92 -11.48 42.02 12.20
N ILE A 93 -10.72 41.98 13.31
CA ILE A 93 -9.78 40.88 13.61
C ILE A 93 -10.55 39.59 13.90
N CYS A 94 -11.57 39.65 14.77
CA CYS A 94 -12.44 38.51 15.09
C CYS A 94 -13.24 38.05 13.87
N GLU A 95 -13.73 38.98 13.05
CA GLU A 95 -14.43 38.67 11.80
C GLU A 95 -13.51 37.97 10.79
N THR A 96 -12.28 38.47 10.59
CA THR A 96 -11.27 37.84 9.70
C THR A 96 -10.76 36.50 10.23
N ALA A 97 -10.71 36.31 11.55
CA ALA A 97 -10.42 35.01 12.15
C ALA A 97 -11.56 34.00 11.93
N ARG A 98 -12.82 34.46 11.87
CA ARG A 98 -14.00 33.63 11.55
C ARG A 98 -14.09 33.33 10.04
N PHE A 99 -13.92 34.32 9.18
CA PHE A 99 -14.16 34.23 7.72
C PHE A 99 -12.96 34.68 6.88
N ASN A 100 -12.60 33.89 5.86
CA ASN A 100 -11.56 34.25 4.89
C ASN A 100 -12.10 35.30 3.91
N ILE A 101 -11.74 36.58 4.11
CA ILE A 101 -11.76 37.55 3.00
C ILE A 101 -10.62 37.18 2.04
N VAL A 102 -10.97 36.47 0.97
CA VAL A 102 -10.05 36.18 -0.13
C VAL A 102 -9.68 37.50 -0.81
N LYS A 103 -8.50 38.05 -0.49
CA LYS A 103 -7.91 39.17 -1.23
C LYS A 103 -7.45 38.67 -2.60
N THR A 104 -8.38 38.60 -3.54
CA THR A 104 -8.08 38.44 -4.97
C THR A 104 -7.11 39.54 -5.39
N LYS A 105 -5.90 39.16 -5.82
CA LYS A 105 -4.99 40.08 -6.51
C LYS A 105 -5.58 40.43 -7.87
N VAL A 106 -6.37 41.49 -7.90
CA VAL A 106 -6.76 42.15 -9.16
C VAL A 106 -5.47 42.72 -9.77
N ARG A 107 -5.02 42.14 -10.89
CA ARG A 107 -4.11 42.86 -11.80
C ARG A 107 -4.85 44.12 -12.24
N LYS A 108 -4.25 45.29 -12.05
CA LYS A 108 -4.80 46.55 -12.57
C LYS A 108 -4.77 46.51 -14.10
N GLN A 109 -5.87 46.07 -14.71
CA GLN A 109 -6.31 46.65 -15.98
C GLN A 109 -6.83 48.07 -15.69
N PRO A 110 -6.81 48.99 -16.67
CA PRO A 110 -7.43 50.31 -16.51
C PRO A 110 -8.91 50.17 -16.13
N PRO A 111 -9.48 51.14 -15.39
CA PRO A 111 -10.75 50.95 -14.72
C PRO A 111 -11.92 50.85 -15.71
N ILE A 112 -12.45 49.64 -15.88
CA ILE A 112 -13.84 49.47 -16.29
C ILE A 112 -14.70 49.87 -15.10
N GLU A 113 -15.44 50.96 -15.23
CA GLU A 113 -16.32 51.47 -14.18
C GLU A 113 -17.36 50.40 -13.79
N LYS A 114 -17.24 49.87 -12.57
CA LYS A 114 -18.31 49.09 -11.96
C LYS A 114 -19.35 50.05 -11.41
N VAL A 115 -20.30 50.42 -12.26
CA VAL A 115 -21.55 51.06 -11.85
C VAL A 115 -22.16 50.21 -10.74
N SER A 116 -22.52 50.86 -9.63
CA SER A 116 -23.19 50.21 -8.52
C SER A 116 -24.57 49.70 -8.96
N VAL A 117 -24.92 48.47 -8.59
CA VAL A 117 -26.31 48.00 -8.64
C VAL A 117 -27.07 48.64 -7.48
N GLY A 118 -27.25 49.95 -7.58
CA GLY A 118 -28.28 50.64 -6.82
C GLY A 118 -29.66 50.24 -7.34
N ARG A 119 -30.67 50.40 -6.48
CA ARG A 119 -32.07 50.55 -6.93
C ARG A 119 -32.10 51.53 -8.10
N PRO A 120 -32.83 51.26 -9.21
CA PRO A 120 -32.72 52.06 -10.42
C PRO A 120 -32.81 53.55 -10.10
N ARG A 121 -31.76 54.32 -10.44
CA ARG A 121 -31.86 55.78 -10.41
C ARG A 121 -32.97 56.12 -11.38
N ILE A 122 -34.09 56.59 -10.85
CA ILE A 122 -35.12 57.27 -11.63
C ILE A 122 -34.39 58.42 -12.32
N ARG A 123 -34.11 58.25 -13.61
CA ARG A 123 -33.90 59.41 -14.47
C ARG A 123 -35.19 60.22 -14.32
N GLN A 124 -35.08 61.50 -14.00
CA GLN A 124 -36.08 62.46 -14.45
C GLN A 124 -35.99 62.46 -15.98
N ILE A 125 -36.64 61.47 -16.59
CA ILE A 125 -37.16 61.58 -17.92
C ILE A 125 -38.28 62.59 -17.76
N ASP A 126 -38.22 63.70 -18.48
CA ASP A 126 -39.36 64.60 -18.62
C ASP A 126 -40.54 63.74 -19.05
N ILE A 127 -41.51 63.55 -18.15
CA ILE A 127 -42.59 62.59 -18.35
C ILE A 127 -43.31 63.05 -19.62
N PRO A 128 -43.24 62.29 -20.73
CA PRO A 128 -44.04 62.61 -21.91
C PRO A 128 -45.48 62.57 -21.44
N GLN A 129 -46.23 63.67 -21.64
CA GLN A 129 -47.61 63.78 -21.17
C GLN A 129 -48.34 62.47 -21.47
N SER A 130 -48.88 61.83 -20.43
CA SER A 130 -49.39 60.45 -20.52
C SER A 130 -50.42 60.36 -21.64
N ILE A 131 -50.00 59.85 -22.79
CA ILE A 131 -50.84 59.77 -23.98
C ILE A 131 -52.01 58.85 -23.62
N LYS A 132 -53.23 59.39 -23.58
CA LYS A 132 -54.40 58.55 -23.33
C LYS A 132 -54.60 57.67 -24.54
N ILE A 133 -54.59 56.37 -24.36
CA ILE A 133 -54.74 55.41 -25.47
C ILE A 133 -56.16 54.82 -25.41
N CYS A 134 -56.82 54.71 -26.56
CA CYS A 134 -58.11 54.05 -26.68
C CYS A 134 -58.03 52.60 -26.16
N SER A 135 -58.92 52.21 -25.25
CA SER A 135 -59.00 50.84 -24.74
C SER A 135 -59.29 49.82 -25.85
N LEU A 136 -60.12 50.19 -26.83
CA LEU A 136 -60.59 49.33 -27.92
C LEU A 136 -59.59 49.22 -29.09
N CYS A 137 -59.27 50.34 -29.74
CA CYS A 137 -58.43 50.35 -30.96
C CYS A 137 -56.95 50.67 -30.74
N LYS A 138 -56.54 50.99 -29.50
CA LYS A 138 -55.15 51.37 -29.16
C LYS A 138 -54.60 52.62 -29.88
N SER A 139 -55.45 53.46 -30.49
CA SER A 139 -55.04 54.79 -31.00
C SER A 139 -54.81 55.77 -29.85
N GLU A 140 -53.98 56.78 -30.08
CA GLU A 140 -53.83 57.93 -29.20
C GLU A 140 -55.11 58.79 -29.17
N ILE A 141 -55.43 59.35 -27.99
CA ILE A 141 -56.60 60.19 -27.74
C ILE A 141 -56.13 61.47 -27.03
N HIS A 142 -56.37 62.61 -27.67
CA HIS A 142 -56.26 63.93 -27.04
C HIS A 142 -57.41 64.82 -27.53
N LYS A 143 -57.68 65.94 -26.82
CA LYS A 143 -58.73 66.88 -27.22
C LYS A 143 -58.45 67.38 -28.64
N GLY A 144 -59.47 67.36 -29.49
CA GLY A 144 -59.40 67.79 -30.90
C GLY A 144 -59.08 66.70 -31.92
N LEU A 145 -58.63 65.50 -31.52
CA LEU A 145 -58.37 64.41 -32.48
C LEU A 145 -59.64 63.58 -32.75
N SER A 146 -60.04 63.46 -34.01
CA SER A 146 -61.08 62.52 -34.43
C SER A 146 -60.55 61.09 -34.35
N HIS A 147 -61.28 60.20 -33.66
CA HIS A 147 -60.91 58.79 -33.54
C HIS A 147 -62.04 57.89 -34.03
N SER A 148 -61.69 56.88 -34.83
CA SER A 148 -62.60 55.82 -35.29
C SER A 148 -62.12 54.47 -34.77
N CYS A 149 -63.00 53.74 -34.09
CA CYS A 149 -62.68 52.46 -33.45
C CYS A 149 -62.98 51.28 -34.39
N THR A 150 -62.18 51.08 -35.43
CA THR A 150 -62.29 49.89 -36.29
C THR A 150 -61.33 48.77 -35.89
N LEU A 151 -61.66 47.53 -36.28
CA LEU A 151 -60.79 46.36 -36.08
C LEU A 151 -59.46 46.52 -36.86
N ALA A 152 -59.50 47.08 -38.07
CA ALA A 152 -58.32 47.31 -38.90
C ALA A 152 -57.33 48.27 -38.23
N GLN A 153 -57.80 49.40 -37.69
CA GLN A 153 -56.96 50.33 -36.92
C GLN A 153 -56.42 49.67 -35.64
N LYS A 154 -57.20 48.82 -34.95
CA LYS A 154 -56.71 48.05 -33.80
C LYS A 154 -55.50 47.18 -34.16
N VAL A 155 -55.58 46.44 -35.28
CA VAL A 155 -54.47 45.59 -35.75
C VAL A 155 -53.25 46.45 -36.12
N SER A 156 -53.45 47.52 -36.90
CA SER A 156 -52.36 48.43 -37.29
C SER A 156 -51.66 49.05 -36.08
N ASN A 157 -52.40 49.51 -35.08
CA ASN A 157 -51.83 50.11 -33.87
C ASN A 157 -51.08 49.10 -33.01
N VAL A 158 -51.55 47.85 -32.92
CA VAL A 158 -50.84 46.78 -32.21
C VAL A 158 -49.53 46.40 -32.92
N VAL A 159 -49.51 46.38 -34.26
CA VAL A 159 -48.28 46.18 -35.04
C VAL A 159 -47.29 47.32 -34.79
N ASN A 160 -47.75 48.58 -34.84
CA ASN A 160 -46.91 49.75 -34.57
C ASN A 160 -46.43 49.82 -33.10
N LEU A 161 -47.22 49.35 -32.13
CA LEU A 161 -46.77 49.21 -30.73
C LEU A 161 -45.73 48.10 -30.56
N ALA A 162 -45.75 47.08 -31.41
CA ALA A 162 -44.78 46.00 -31.40
C ALA A 162 -43.46 46.33 -32.12
N ASP A 163 -43.32 47.50 -32.77
CA ASP A 163 -42.23 47.80 -33.69
C ASP A 163 -40.82 47.68 -33.08
N THR A 164 -40.70 47.97 -31.77
CA THR A 164 -39.49 47.83 -30.94
C THR A 164 -39.18 46.40 -30.51
N CYS A 165 -40.18 45.51 -30.52
CA CYS A 165 -40.10 44.11 -30.06
C CYS A 165 -40.46 43.08 -31.15
N ARG A 166 -40.65 43.50 -32.41
CA ARG A 166 -41.11 42.67 -33.55
C ARG A 166 -40.47 41.29 -33.60
N GLN A 167 -39.14 41.24 -33.56
CA GLN A 167 -38.39 39.98 -33.63
C GLN A 167 -38.69 39.04 -32.45
N GLN A 168 -38.89 39.57 -31.24
CA GLN A 168 -39.22 38.75 -30.07
C GLN A 168 -40.64 38.17 -30.16
N VAL A 169 -41.59 38.96 -30.65
CA VAL A 169 -42.99 38.52 -30.88
C VAL A 169 -43.02 37.43 -31.96
N VAL A 170 -42.37 37.66 -33.11
CA VAL A 170 -42.27 36.68 -34.20
C VAL A 170 -41.60 35.39 -33.74
N CYS A 171 -40.45 35.46 -33.04
CA CYS A 171 -39.79 34.28 -32.48
C CYS A 171 -40.66 33.49 -31.50
N LYS A 172 -41.54 34.16 -30.73
CA LYS A 172 -42.41 33.47 -29.77
C LYS A 172 -43.64 32.85 -30.44
N ILE A 173 -44.18 33.47 -31.48
CA ILE A 173 -45.24 32.88 -32.32
C ILE A 173 -44.69 31.65 -33.03
N LEU A 174 -43.56 31.78 -33.74
CA LEU A 174 -42.94 30.66 -34.47
C LEU A 174 -42.66 29.45 -33.58
N LYS A 175 -42.12 29.65 -32.36
CA LYS A 175 -41.91 28.55 -31.40
C LYS A 175 -43.20 27.89 -30.91
N THR A 176 -44.28 28.65 -30.77
CA THR A 176 -45.58 28.11 -30.35
C THR A 176 -46.19 27.26 -31.45
N GLU A 177 -46.15 27.74 -32.70
CA GLU A 177 -46.64 27.02 -33.88
C GLU A 177 -45.77 25.80 -34.23
N GLU A 178 -44.44 25.91 -34.14
CA GLU A 178 -43.49 24.77 -34.28
C GLU A 178 -43.75 23.67 -33.25
N SER A 179 -44.12 24.05 -32.01
CA SER A 179 -44.50 23.09 -30.97
C SER A 179 -45.87 22.44 -31.20
N ALA A 180 -46.73 23.06 -32.00
CA ALA A 180 -48.07 22.58 -32.33
C ALA A 180 -48.13 21.77 -33.64
N GLN A 181 -47.20 22.02 -34.57
CA GLN A 181 -47.14 21.37 -35.88
C GLN A 181 -45.73 20.81 -36.17
N ASN A 182 -45.60 19.48 -36.08
CA ASN A 182 -44.44 18.73 -36.58
C ASN A 182 -44.40 18.76 -38.13
N CYS A 183 -44.12 19.92 -38.72
CA CYS A 183 -44.04 20.13 -40.16
C CYS A 183 -42.88 21.08 -40.52
N SER A 184 -42.18 20.78 -41.61
CA SER A 184 -41.02 21.56 -42.09
C SER A 184 -41.37 22.95 -42.61
N ASN A 185 -42.66 23.24 -42.85
CA ASN A 185 -43.13 24.49 -43.42
C ASN A 185 -44.24 25.07 -42.52
N LEU A 186 -43.99 26.19 -41.84
CA LEU A 186 -45.01 26.93 -41.10
C LEU A 186 -45.71 27.92 -42.04
N THR A 187 -47.03 28.02 -41.97
CA THR A 187 -47.81 28.90 -42.85
C THR A 187 -48.38 30.08 -42.07
N LEU A 188 -47.82 31.27 -42.28
CA LEU A 188 -48.24 32.51 -41.64
C LEU A 188 -49.35 33.19 -42.46
N ASN A 189 -50.53 33.35 -41.85
CA ASN A 189 -51.67 34.01 -42.47
C ASN A 189 -51.51 35.56 -42.40
N LYS A 190 -51.72 36.25 -43.53
CA LYS A 190 -51.63 37.72 -43.65
C LYS A 190 -52.97 38.44 -43.38
N GLY A 191 -54.04 37.73 -43.07
CA GLY A 191 -55.39 38.27 -42.87
C GLY A 191 -56.12 38.54 -44.18
N PHE A 192 -55.50 39.31 -45.10
CA PHE A 192 -55.96 39.48 -46.47
C PHE A 192 -54.79 39.27 -47.45
N GLY A 193 -54.96 38.36 -48.42
CA GLY A 193 -53.94 37.96 -49.39
C GLY A 193 -53.34 36.58 -49.12
N SER A 194 -52.52 36.08 -50.06
CA SER A 194 -51.92 34.75 -49.98
C SER A 194 -50.94 34.60 -48.81
N SER A 195 -51.13 33.55 -48.02
CA SER A 195 -50.29 33.20 -46.86
C SER A 195 -48.80 33.09 -47.20
N LEU A 196 -47.93 33.39 -46.24
CA LEU A 196 -46.49 33.23 -46.36
C LEU A 196 -46.07 31.87 -45.80
N SER A 197 -45.48 31.00 -46.62
CA SER A 197 -44.84 29.78 -46.12
C SER A 197 -43.40 30.09 -45.68
N VAL A 198 -43.06 29.68 -44.47
CA VAL A 198 -41.72 29.79 -43.88
C VAL A 198 -41.16 28.38 -43.72
N GLN A 199 -40.11 28.08 -44.47
CA GLN A 199 -39.39 26.81 -44.31
C GLN A 199 -38.61 26.86 -42.99
N VAL A 200 -39.03 26.05 -42.02
CA VAL A 200 -38.25 25.77 -40.82
C VAL A 200 -37.40 24.56 -41.16
N GLN A 201 -36.09 24.73 -41.23
CA GLN A 201 -35.19 23.58 -41.39
C GLN A 201 -35.30 22.70 -40.14
N SER A 202 -36.11 21.64 -40.24
CA SER A 202 -36.07 20.49 -39.34
C SER A 202 -34.64 19.96 -39.39
N GLY A 203 -33.86 20.26 -38.35
CA GLY A 203 -32.40 20.17 -38.40
C GLY A 203 -31.88 18.76 -38.58
N SER A 204 -31.75 18.31 -39.83
CA SER A 204 -31.02 17.11 -40.26
C SER A 204 -29.50 17.24 -40.11
N SER A 205 -29.05 18.08 -39.17
CA SER A 205 -27.70 18.04 -38.64
C SER A 205 -27.60 16.91 -37.62
N GLN A 206 -27.24 15.71 -38.07
CA GLN A 206 -26.67 14.68 -37.20
C GLN A 206 -25.36 15.21 -36.58
N LYS A 207 -25.48 15.97 -35.49
CA LYS A 207 -24.40 16.22 -34.53
C LYS A 207 -24.79 15.69 -33.16
N LYS A 208 -25.12 14.39 -33.11
CA LYS A 208 -24.70 13.56 -31.98
C LYS A 208 -23.20 13.31 -32.10
N THR A 209 -22.39 14.35 -31.90
CA THR A 209 -21.04 14.13 -31.39
C THR A 209 -21.20 13.69 -29.94
N SER A 210 -21.45 12.40 -29.75
CA SER A 210 -21.22 11.75 -28.47
C SER A 210 -19.80 12.11 -28.02
N PRO A 211 -19.60 12.42 -26.73
CA PRO A 211 -18.28 12.79 -26.26
C PRO A 211 -17.30 11.67 -26.56
N VAL A 212 -16.18 12.01 -27.21
CA VAL A 212 -15.16 11.03 -27.62
C VAL A 212 -14.51 10.38 -26.40
N ILE A 213 -14.49 11.09 -25.27
CA ILE A 213 -13.94 10.64 -24.00
C ILE A 213 -15.05 10.72 -22.93
N ASP A 214 -15.54 9.55 -22.53
CA ASP A 214 -16.49 9.36 -21.44
C ASP A 214 -15.82 9.27 -20.06
N THR A 215 -16.64 9.17 -19.01
CA THR A 215 -16.18 8.99 -17.63
C THR A 215 -15.29 7.76 -17.46
N ASP A 216 -15.63 6.64 -18.12
CA ASP A 216 -14.90 5.37 -18.01
C ASP A 216 -13.52 5.43 -18.67
N THR A 217 -13.40 6.10 -19.83
CA THR A 217 -12.13 6.34 -20.49
C THR A 217 -11.24 7.26 -19.66
N LEU A 218 -11.80 8.32 -19.03
CA LEU A 218 -11.05 9.12 -18.06
C LEU A 218 -10.61 8.31 -16.83
N SER A 219 -11.44 7.36 -16.36
CA SER A 219 -11.12 6.48 -15.24
C SER A 219 -9.92 5.58 -15.57
N LYS A 220 -9.95 4.92 -16.75
CA LYS A 220 -8.83 4.12 -17.27
C LYS A 220 -7.54 4.95 -17.37
N ILE A 221 -7.58 6.13 -18.01
CA ILE A 221 -6.43 7.05 -18.09
C ILE A 221 -5.93 7.45 -16.69
N SER A 222 -6.82 7.67 -15.72
CA SER A 222 -6.44 8.00 -14.34
C SER A 222 -5.68 6.87 -13.65
N ILE A 223 -6.09 5.62 -13.90
CA ILE A 223 -5.49 4.40 -13.32
C ILE A 223 -4.15 4.10 -14.01
N ASP A 224 -4.16 3.98 -15.33
CA ASP A 224 -3.00 3.54 -16.14
C ASP A 224 -1.84 4.53 -16.02
N CYS A 225 -2.13 5.84 -16.12
CA CYS A 225 -1.13 6.89 -15.99
C CYS A 225 -0.90 7.33 -14.52
N ARG A 226 -1.55 6.68 -13.54
CA ARG A 226 -1.48 6.99 -12.09
C ARG A 226 -1.72 8.47 -11.77
N LEU A 227 -2.64 9.10 -12.47
CA LEU A 227 -2.89 10.54 -12.38
C LEU A 227 -3.89 10.85 -11.24
N PRO A 228 -3.59 11.82 -10.35
CA PRO A 228 -4.58 12.31 -9.40
C PRO A 228 -5.80 12.93 -10.11
N ILE A 229 -6.99 12.82 -9.49
CA ILE A 229 -8.24 13.42 -10.00
C ILE A 229 -8.09 14.93 -10.28
N ASN A 230 -7.28 15.64 -9.48
CA ASN A 230 -6.96 17.06 -9.71
C ASN A 230 -6.13 17.31 -10.98
N THR A 231 -5.34 16.35 -11.43
CA THR A 231 -4.59 16.39 -12.70
C THR A 231 -5.50 16.01 -13.86
N ILE A 232 -6.34 14.98 -13.71
CA ILE A 232 -7.41 14.65 -14.68
C ILE A 232 -8.33 15.86 -14.88
N LYS A 233 -8.72 16.57 -13.83
CA LYS A 233 -9.52 17.81 -13.93
C LYS A 233 -8.86 18.90 -14.80
N LYS A 234 -7.53 19.03 -14.75
CA LYS A 234 -6.78 19.96 -15.62
C LYS A 234 -6.70 19.45 -17.06
N LEU A 235 -6.44 18.15 -17.24
CA LEU A 235 -6.45 17.48 -18.54
C LEU A 235 -7.80 17.66 -19.24
N SER A 236 -8.90 17.31 -18.57
CA SER A 236 -10.27 17.49 -19.07
C SER A 236 -10.66 18.95 -19.30
N TYR A 237 -9.99 19.91 -18.65
CA TYR A 237 -10.16 21.34 -18.95
C TYR A 237 -9.47 21.70 -20.27
N HIS A 238 -8.21 21.31 -20.45
CA HIS A 238 -7.47 21.58 -21.69
C HIS A 238 -8.05 20.84 -22.91
N LEU A 239 -8.50 19.60 -22.74
CA LEU A 239 -9.21 18.84 -23.79
C LEU A 239 -10.49 19.58 -24.25
N ARG A 240 -11.25 20.19 -23.32
CA ARG A 240 -12.41 21.03 -23.63
C ARG A 240 -12.07 22.40 -24.23
N GLN A 241 -10.81 22.85 -24.16
CA GLN A 241 -10.36 24.05 -24.88
C GLN A 241 -10.09 23.74 -26.36
N ILE A 242 -9.76 22.48 -26.69
CA ILE A 242 -9.58 22.01 -28.08
C ILE A 242 -10.95 21.78 -28.71
N ASP A 243 -11.79 20.96 -28.09
CA ASP A 243 -13.21 20.81 -28.45
C ASP A 243 -14.07 20.63 -27.19
N LYS A 244 -15.07 21.50 -27.05
CA LYS A 244 -16.03 21.51 -25.95
C LYS A 244 -16.77 20.18 -25.78
N HIS A 245 -16.97 19.44 -26.87
CA HIS A 245 -17.67 18.15 -26.91
C HIS A 245 -16.73 16.94 -26.69
N LEU A 246 -15.41 17.14 -26.71
CA LEU A 246 -14.43 16.04 -26.65
C LEU A 246 -14.54 15.19 -25.36
N VAL A 247 -14.98 15.81 -24.25
CA VAL A 247 -15.11 15.16 -22.94
C VAL A 247 -16.55 15.26 -22.45
N GLU A 248 -17.10 14.15 -21.95
CA GLU A 248 -18.47 14.06 -21.43
C GLU A 248 -18.75 15.15 -20.36
N PRO A 249 -19.90 15.84 -20.40
CA PRO A 249 -20.32 16.76 -19.34
C PRO A 249 -20.30 16.07 -17.96
N ASN A 250 -19.89 16.78 -16.92
CA ASN A 250 -19.79 16.24 -15.55
C ASN A 250 -18.85 15.04 -15.34
N ALA A 251 -18.15 14.50 -16.34
CA ALA A 251 -17.29 13.31 -16.17
C ALA A 251 -16.28 13.37 -15.01
N VAL A 252 -15.72 14.55 -14.71
CA VAL A 252 -14.81 14.74 -13.56
C VAL A 252 -15.55 14.68 -12.21
N LYS A 253 -16.84 15.04 -12.16
CA LYS A 253 -17.71 14.86 -11.00
C LYS A 253 -18.09 13.39 -10.85
N ASN A 254 -18.51 12.74 -11.94
CA ASN A 254 -18.85 11.31 -11.96
C ASN A 254 -17.65 10.45 -11.53
N LEU A 255 -16.44 10.74 -12.03
CA LEU A 255 -15.19 10.08 -11.65
C LEU A 255 -14.84 10.31 -10.17
N LYS A 256 -15.17 11.48 -9.61
CA LYS A 256 -15.02 11.73 -8.17
C LYS A 256 -16.03 10.91 -7.37
N GLU A 257 -17.29 10.84 -7.80
CA GLU A 257 -18.34 10.03 -7.17
C GLU A 257 -17.96 8.54 -7.20
N LEU A 258 -17.44 8.05 -8.33
CA LEU A 258 -16.89 6.70 -8.46
C LEU A 258 -15.72 6.46 -7.48
N SER A 259 -14.81 7.43 -7.30
CA SER A 259 -13.68 7.30 -6.37
C SER A 259 -14.07 7.24 -4.89
N HIS A 260 -15.29 7.69 -4.55
CA HIS A 260 -15.87 7.63 -3.20
C HIS A 260 -16.96 6.54 -3.07
N SER A 261 -17.16 5.70 -4.10
CA SER A 261 -18.24 4.70 -4.15
C SER A 261 -18.11 3.55 -3.14
N LEU A 262 -17.00 3.50 -2.40
CA LEU A 262 -16.77 2.54 -1.32
C LEU A 262 -16.67 3.20 0.07
N ASP A 263 -16.70 4.54 0.17
CA ASP A 263 -16.48 5.26 1.45
C ASP A 263 -17.46 4.80 2.54
N GLU A 264 -18.70 4.47 2.16
CA GLU A 264 -19.76 3.98 3.06
C GLU A 264 -19.45 2.63 3.71
N TYR A 265 -18.52 1.83 3.18
CA TYR A 265 -18.10 0.55 3.77
C TYR A 265 -16.97 0.67 4.80
N PHE A 266 -16.31 1.83 4.91
CA PHE A 266 -15.09 2.01 5.71
C PHE A 266 -15.30 2.94 6.91
N GLU A 267 -14.80 2.53 8.07
CA GLU A 267 -14.72 3.35 9.27
C GLU A 267 -13.27 3.59 9.68
N CYS A 268 -13.01 4.69 10.41
CA CYS A 268 -11.73 4.98 11.03
C CYS A 268 -11.90 5.04 12.55
N VAL A 269 -11.42 4.00 13.26
CA VAL A 269 -11.44 3.91 14.72
C VAL A 269 -10.01 4.05 15.26
N THR A 270 -9.85 4.70 16.41
CA THR A 270 -8.55 4.77 17.08
C THR A 270 -8.35 3.52 17.94
N LEU A 271 -7.37 2.67 17.60
CA LEU A 271 -7.06 1.45 18.34
C LEU A 271 -5.80 1.61 19.19
N SER A 272 -5.85 1.11 20.43
CA SER A 272 -4.66 0.97 21.26
C SER A 272 -3.90 -0.32 20.93
N HIS A 273 -2.64 -0.20 20.53
CA HIS A 273 -1.79 -1.35 20.16
C HIS A 273 -0.41 -1.31 20.84
N MET A 274 0.30 -2.44 20.83
CA MET A 274 1.68 -2.48 21.32
C MET A 274 2.68 -1.98 20.26
N GLU A 275 3.49 -0.99 20.62
CA GLU A 275 4.59 -0.43 19.80
C GLU A 275 5.89 -1.24 19.89
N SER A 276 5.98 -2.15 20.85
CA SER A 276 7.19 -2.90 21.13
C SER A 276 6.87 -4.20 21.84
N THR A 277 7.78 -5.16 21.77
CA THR A 277 7.81 -6.33 22.64
C THR A 277 7.93 -5.96 24.13
N LYS A 278 8.28 -4.70 24.44
CA LYS A 278 8.41 -4.15 25.81
C LYS A 278 7.15 -3.48 26.38
N ASN A 279 5.94 -3.91 25.95
CA ASN A 279 4.65 -3.52 26.55
C ASN A 279 4.28 -2.01 26.51
N THR A 280 4.94 -1.18 25.69
CA THR A 280 4.48 0.20 25.45
C THR A 280 3.22 0.20 24.59
N LYS A 281 2.14 0.79 25.12
CA LYS A 281 0.89 1.01 24.39
C LYS A 281 0.92 2.38 23.72
N SER A 282 0.56 2.43 22.45
CA SER A 282 0.16 3.68 21.79
C SER A 282 -1.14 3.51 21.02
N SER A 283 -1.56 4.57 20.35
CA SER A 283 -2.92 4.77 19.89
C SER A 283 -2.86 5.32 18.47
N THR A 284 -3.26 4.52 17.48
CA THR A 284 -3.14 4.86 16.06
C THR A 284 -4.50 4.76 15.34
N PRO A 285 -4.71 5.54 14.27
CA PRO A 285 -5.95 5.47 13.50
C PRO A 285 -5.97 4.21 12.64
N PHE A 286 -6.88 3.29 12.93
CA PHE A 286 -7.14 2.09 12.16
C PHE A 286 -8.30 2.33 11.19
N VAL A 287 -8.04 2.22 9.89
CA VAL A 287 -9.08 2.30 8.85
C VAL A 287 -9.45 0.89 8.41
N PHE A 288 -10.73 0.54 8.45
CA PHE A 288 -11.18 -0.81 8.16
C PHE A 288 -12.59 -0.86 7.56
N CYS A 289 -12.89 -1.95 6.86
CA CYS A 289 -14.24 -2.24 6.40
C CYS A 289 -15.08 -2.73 7.58
N HIS A 290 -16.13 -2.00 7.94
CA HIS A 290 -16.98 -2.33 9.09
C HIS A 290 -18.12 -3.32 8.75
N ASN A 291 -18.47 -3.45 7.47
CA ASN A 291 -19.44 -4.43 6.98
C ASN A 291 -18.85 -5.23 5.81
N LEU A 292 -18.03 -6.22 6.15
CA LEU A 292 -17.37 -7.07 5.15
C LEU A 292 -18.35 -7.94 4.32
N PRO A 293 -19.42 -8.55 4.89
CA PRO A 293 -20.40 -9.29 4.10
C PRO A 293 -21.05 -8.45 2.99
N GLU A 294 -21.44 -7.21 3.29
CA GLU A 294 -22.07 -6.32 2.30
C GLU A 294 -21.07 -5.87 1.22
N LEU A 295 -19.82 -5.60 1.60
CA LEU A 295 -18.75 -5.33 0.63
C LEU A 295 -18.52 -6.53 -0.31
N VAL A 296 -18.52 -7.76 0.21
CA VAL A 296 -18.40 -8.98 -0.63
C VAL A 296 -19.58 -9.11 -1.58
N ALA A 297 -20.81 -8.92 -1.12
CA ALA A 297 -22.01 -8.95 -1.97
C ALA A 297 -21.99 -7.86 -3.07
N PHE A 298 -21.56 -6.64 -2.72
CA PHE A 298 -21.35 -5.55 -3.68
C PHE A 298 -20.30 -5.94 -4.74
N LEU A 299 -19.20 -6.58 -4.34
CA LEU A 299 -18.14 -7.02 -5.25
C LEU A 299 -18.57 -8.16 -6.17
N LEU A 300 -19.34 -9.15 -5.67
CA LEU A 300 -19.93 -10.21 -6.49
C LEU A 300 -20.81 -9.62 -7.59
N LYS A 301 -21.78 -8.78 -7.20
CA LYS A 301 -22.69 -8.09 -8.12
C LYS A 301 -21.96 -7.21 -9.14
N LYS A 302 -20.88 -6.53 -8.73
CA LYS A 302 -20.09 -5.65 -9.62
C LYS A 302 -19.11 -6.40 -10.54
N ARG A 303 -18.76 -7.65 -10.21
CA ARG A 303 -17.89 -8.52 -11.00
C ARG A 303 -18.66 -9.55 -11.84
N ASP A 304 -19.99 -9.61 -11.70
CA ASP A 304 -20.88 -10.58 -12.34
C ASP A 304 -20.47 -12.04 -12.04
N VAL A 305 -20.22 -12.32 -10.74
CA VAL A 305 -19.81 -13.65 -10.24
C VAL A 305 -20.97 -14.27 -9.45
N HIS A 306 -21.28 -15.54 -9.73
CA HIS A 306 -22.33 -16.26 -9.02
C HIS A 306 -21.98 -16.55 -7.55
N GLU A 307 -23.00 -16.53 -6.69
CA GLU A 307 -22.87 -16.69 -5.24
C GLU A 307 -22.31 -18.06 -4.78
N ASN A 308 -22.29 -19.06 -5.68
CA ASN A 308 -21.79 -20.41 -5.37
C ASN A 308 -20.44 -20.75 -6.03
N SER A 309 -19.81 -19.82 -6.78
CA SER A 309 -18.59 -20.06 -7.56
C SER A 309 -17.47 -19.07 -7.23
N PHE A 310 -17.29 -18.75 -5.95
CA PHE A 310 -16.24 -17.83 -5.49
C PHE A 310 -15.47 -18.36 -4.27
N HIS A 311 -14.22 -17.92 -4.15
CA HIS A 311 -13.34 -18.21 -3.02
C HIS A 311 -12.63 -16.94 -2.54
N LEU A 312 -12.58 -16.73 -1.22
CA LEU A 312 -12.00 -15.53 -0.61
C LEU A 312 -10.55 -15.76 -0.20
N LYS A 313 -9.62 -15.04 -0.82
CA LYS A 313 -8.21 -15.06 -0.44
C LYS A 313 -7.87 -13.81 0.37
N PHE A 314 -7.71 -13.99 1.68
CA PHE A 314 -7.21 -12.96 2.59
C PHE A 314 -5.69 -12.94 2.59
N GLY A 315 -5.11 -11.76 2.74
CA GLY A 315 -3.69 -11.55 2.96
C GLY A 315 -3.46 -10.54 4.07
N VAL A 316 -2.39 -10.73 4.84
CA VAL A 316 -1.92 -9.80 5.87
C VAL A 316 -0.44 -9.58 5.66
N ASP A 317 0.02 -8.33 5.73
CA ASP A 317 1.41 -7.96 5.49
C ASP A 317 1.80 -6.67 6.27
N GLY A 318 2.87 -6.75 7.05
CA GLY A 318 3.50 -5.64 7.75
C GLY A 318 4.66 -5.04 6.94
N GLY A 319 4.37 -3.99 6.16
CA GLY A 319 5.34 -3.41 5.22
C GLY A 319 5.24 -1.89 5.10
N GLY A 320 6.40 -1.21 5.06
CA GLY A 320 6.46 0.25 4.85
C GLY A 320 5.77 1.06 5.95
N GLY A 321 5.93 0.68 7.21
CA GLY A 321 5.35 1.38 8.37
C GLY A 321 3.84 1.22 8.53
N SER A 322 3.22 0.21 7.92
CA SER A 322 1.79 -0.09 8.11
C SER A 322 1.48 -1.58 7.93
N LEU A 323 0.67 -2.12 8.84
CA LEU A 323 0.06 -3.44 8.75
C LEU A 323 -1.20 -3.34 7.89
N LYS A 324 -1.31 -4.19 6.87
CA LYS A 324 -2.42 -4.18 5.91
C LYS A 324 -3.15 -5.51 5.95
N VAL A 325 -4.47 -5.47 5.89
CA VAL A 325 -5.33 -6.62 5.63
C VAL A 325 -5.97 -6.42 4.27
N CYS A 326 -5.79 -7.42 3.40
CA CYS A 326 -6.19 -7.37 2.01
C CYS A 326 -7.11 -8.55 1.67
N LEU A 327 -8.01 -8.33 0.72
CA LEU A 327 -8.96 -9.30 0.20
C LEU A 327 -8.82 -9.42 -1.33
N ASN A 328 -8.78 -10.66 -1.81
CA ASN A 328 -9.06 -11.00 -3.20
C ASN A 328 -10.30 -11.89 -3.25
N LEU A 329 -11.18 -11.62 -4.20
CA LEU A 329 -12.27 -12.51 -4.58
C LEU A 329 -11.86 -13.23 -5.87
N LEU A 330 -11.71 -14.54 -5.78
CA LEU A 330 -11.42 -15.45 -6.90
C LEU A 330 -12.76 -16.06 -7.37
N SER A 331 -13.00 -16.20 -8.68
CA SER A 331 -14.13 -17.01 -9.19
C SER A 331 -13.64 -18.28 -9.87
N ASP A 332 -14.41 -19.35 -9.73
CA ASP A 332 -14.03 -20.68 -10.21
C ASP A 332 -14.06 -20.79 -11.74
N ASP A 333 -14.75 -19.88 -12.43
CA ASP A 333 -14.76 -19.78 -13.91
C ASP A 333 -13.34 -19.55 -14.48
N SER A 334 -12.41 -19.04 -13.65
CA SER A 334 -11.00 -18.87 -14.00
C SER A 334 -10.16 -20.15 -13.96
N VAL A 335 -10.75 -21.31 -13.64
CA VAL A 335 -10.10 -22.63 -13.84
C VAL A 335 -10.07 -23.03 -15.32
N SER A 336 -10.80 -22.32 -16.19
CA SER A 336 -10.55 -22.32 -17.64
C SER A 336 -9.27 -21.53 -17.97
N ASP A 337 -8.13 -22.10 -17.59
CA ASP A 337 -6.78 -21.52 -17.69
C ASP A 337 -6.23 -21.52 -19.13
N ASN A 338 -7.08 -21.10 -20.08
CA ASN A 338 -6.58 -20.45 -21.28
C ASN A 338 -5.89 -19.16 -20.81
N ARG A 339 -4.56 -19.15 -20.94
CA ARG A 339 -3.71 -17.97 -20.73
C ARG A 339 -3.95 -16.97 -21.86
N ASP A 340 -5.16 -16.41 -21.91
CA ASP A 340 -5.51 -15.30 -22.77
C ASP A 340 -4.57 -14.14 -22.46
N GLU A 341 -3.66 -13.87 -23.39
CA GLU A 341 -2.62 -12.86 -23.27
C GLU A 341 -3.25 -11.49 -22.97
N GLY A 342 -3.11 -11.02 -21.73
CA GLY A 342 -3.58 -9.72 -21.28
C GLY A 342 -4.58 -9.70 -20.11
N LYS A 343 -5.16 -10.84 -19.70
CA LYS A 343 -6.05 -10.87 -18.51
C LYS A 343 -5.24 -10.93 -17.21
N ASN A 344 -5.42 -9.92 -16.33
CA ASN A 344 -4.82 -9.91 -15.00
C ASN A 344 -5.35 -11.07 -14.12
N LEU A 345 -4.44 -11.86 -13.56
CA LEU A 345 -4.74 -12.94 -12.59
C LEU A 345 -5.70 -12.47 -11.49
N ASN A 346 -6.65 -13.33 -11.10
CA ASN A 346 -7.62 -13.05 -10.03
C ASN A 346 -6.96 -12.77 -8.66
N SER A 347 -5.73 -13.25 -8.47
CA SER A 347 -4.89 -13.02 -7.29
C SER A 347 -3.92 -11.82 -7.42
N GLY A 348 -3.93 -11.11 -8.55
CA GLY A 348 -3.00 -10.02 -8.86
C GLY A 348 -3.36 -8.68 -8.21
N ILE A 349 -2.37 -7.79 -8.09
CA ILE A 349 -2.49 -6.51 -7.37
C ILE A 349 -3.63 -5.61 -7.86
N ASN A 350 -4.02 -5.71 -9.13
CA ASN A 350 -5.10 -4.93 -9.74
C ASN A 350 -6.51 -5.38 -9.30
N LYS A 351 -6.64 -6.54 -8.65
CA LYS A 351 -7.91 -7.08 -8.11
C LYS A 351 -7.93 -7.15 -6.58
N LEU A 352 -6.81 -6.79 -5.94
CA LEU A 352 -6.58 -6.73 -4.50
C LEU A 352 -7.26 -5.51 -3.88
N ILE A 353 -8.02 -5.74 -2.81
CA ILE A 353 -8.73 -4.69 -2.07
C ILE A 353 -8.14 -4.62 -0.68
N ILE A 354 -7.73 -3.43 -0.23
CA ILE A 354 -7.29 -3.23 1.16
C ILE A 354 -8.56 -3.06 1.99
N ILE A 355 -8.84 -4.02 2.86
CA ILE A 355 -10.00 -4.03 3.76
C ILE A 355 -9.64 -3.57 5.18
N GLY A 356 -8.35 -3.51 5.53
CA GLY A 356 -7.86 -2.96 6.80
C GLY A 356 -6.47 -2.35 6.66
N LEU A 357 -6.22 -1.21 7.33
CA LEU A 357 -4.96 -0.48 7.33
C LEU A 357 -4.68 0.08 8.73
N ALA A 358 -3.65 -0.45 9.38
CA ALA A 358 -3.18 -0.03 10.70
C ALA A 358 -1.74 0.54 10.59
N PRO A 359 -1.54 1.87 10.66
CA PRO A 359 -0.23 2.48 10.58
C PRO A 359 0.58 2.19 11.85
N GLU A 360 1.90 2.08 11.70
CA GLU A 360 2.90 1.89 12.77
C GLU A 360 2.65 0.66 13.69
N THR A 361 1.74 -0.23 13.29
CA THR A 361 1.32 -1.39 14.05
C THR A 361 2.26 -2.58 13.83
N ILE A 362 2.76 -3.15 14.92
CA ILE A 362 3.61 -4.36 14.87
C ILE A 362 2.76 -5.62 14.70
N GLU A 363 3.23 -6.53 13.86
CA GLU A 363 2.77 -7.92 13.76
C GLU A 363 3.01 -8.67 15.08
N SER A 364 1.98 -8.70 15.93
CA SER A 364 1.95 -9.47 17.18
C SER A 364 0.59 -10.12 17.35
N TYR A 365 0.54 -11.23 18.10
CA TYR A 365 -0.70 -11.96 18.35
C TYR A 365 -1.80 -11.06 18.92
N ASN A 366 -1.49 -10.21 19.90
CA ASN A 366 -2.46 -9.32 20.52
C ASN A 366 -2.96 -8.25 19.55
N ASN A 367 -2.05 -7.59 18.80
CA ASN A 367 -2.44 -6.57 17.83
C ASN A 367 -3.32 -7.16 16.72
N LEU A 368 -2.96 -8.34 16.18
CA LEU A 368 -3.75 -9.04 15.17
C LEU A 368 -5.10 -9.51 15.74
N LYS A 369 -5.15 -10.05 16.95
CA LYS A 369 -6.40 -10.45 17.60
C LYS A 369 -7.37 -9.28 17.75
N THR A 370 -6.89 -8.12 18.20
CA THR A 370 -7.71 -6.89 18.29
C THR A 370 -8.20 -6.47 16.89
N LEU A 371 -7.29 -6.42 15.91
CA LEU A 371 -7.60 -6.02 14.54
C LEU A 371 -8.67 -6.90 13.90
N LEU A 372 -8.49 -8.23 13.95
CA LEU A 372 -9.42 -9.21 13.38
C LEU A 372 -10.80 -9.19 14.05
N HIS A 373 -10.85 -8.89 15.36
CA HIS A 373 -12.09 -8.72 16.10
C HIS A 373 -12.81 -7.42 15.74
N THR A 374 -12.10 -6.29 15.61
CA THR A 374 -12.66 -5.01 15.16
C THR A 374 -13.22 -5.10 13.73
N MET A 375 -12.60 -5.89 12.86
CA MET A 375 -13.08 -6.13 11.49
C MET A 375 -14.20 -7.16 11.36
N ASP A 376 -14.58 -7.82 12.45
CA ASP A 376 -15.47 -8.99 12.47
C ASP A 376 -15.29 -9.95 11.29
N LEU A 377 -14.04 -10.40 11.04
CA LEU A 377 -13.79 -11.37 9.96
C LEU A 377 -14.50 -12.71 10.18
N GLN A 378 -14.99 -12.99 11.40
CA GLN A 378 -15.70 -14.22 11.74
C GLN A 378 -17.02 -14.32 10.97
N SER A 379 -17.71 -13.19 10.78
CA SER A 379 -18.96 -13.08 9.99
C SER A 379 -18.85 -13.64 8.57
N VAL A 380 -17.65 -13.60 7.96
CA VAL A 380 -17.42 -14.07 6.58
C VAL A 380 -16.66 -15.40 6.55
N CYS A 381 -15.59 -15.54 7.35
CA CYS A 381 -14.75 -16.74 7.35
C CYS A 381 -15.47 -18.01 7.86
N GLY A 382 -16.58 -17.86 8.60
CA GLY A 382 -17.43 -18.99 9.00
C GLY A 382 -18.47 -19.42 7.95
N LEU A 383 -18.75 -18.59 6.94
CA LEU A 383 -19.83 -18.80 5.97
C LEU A 383 -19.33 -19.04 4.53
N CYS A 384 -18.22 -18.39 4.15
CA CYS A 384 -17.66 -18.44 2.80
C CYS A 384 -16.39 -19.29 2.75
N PRO A 385 -16.12 -20.01 1.63
CA PRO A 385 -14.84 -20.69 1.44
C PRO A 385 -13.71 -19.65 1.36
N TYR A 386 -12.67 -19.84 2.16
CA TYR A 386 -11.60 -18.86 2.26
C TYR A 386 -10.21 -19.46 2.48
N THR A 387 -9.19 -18.63 2.31
CA THR A 387 -7.78 -18.95 2.52
C THR A 387 -6.98 -17.75 3.01
N LEU A 388 -6.07 -17.96 3.95
CA LEU A 388 -5.10 -16.99 4.44
C LEU A 388 -3.75 -17.18 3.73
N ALA A 389 -3.42 -16.28 2.81
CA ALA A 389 -2.14 -16.24 2.13
C ALA A 389 -1.23 -15.19 2.79
N ILE A 390 -0.43 -15.65 3.74
CA ILE A 390 0.39 -14.86 4.67
C ILE A 390 1.83 -15.43 4.74
N ASP A 391 2.78 -14.63 5.22
CA ASP A 391 4.18 -15.07 5.36
C ASP A 391 4.38 -16.08 6.49
N MET A 392 5.54 -16.75 6.53
CA MET A 392 5.79 -17.79 7.56
C MET A 392 5.72 -17.26 8.99
N LYS A 393 6.09 -16.00 9.25
CA LYS A 393 6.02 -15.39 10.58
C LYS A 393 4.56 -15.19 11.00
N LEU A 394 3.74 -14.59 10.14
CA LEU A 394 2.32 -14.40 10.37
C LEU A 394 1.60 -15.74 10.49
N ILE A 395 1.97 -16.78 9.76
CA ILE A 395 1.40 -18.13 9.93
C ILE A 395 1.58 -18.61 11.37
N MET A 396 2.79 -18.54 11.94
CA MET A 396 3.00 -18.95 13.34
C MET A 396 2.14 -18.12 14.30
N ILE A 397 2.02 -16.80 14.06
CA ILE A 397 1.21 -15.91 14.91
C ILE A 397 -0.30 -16.21 14.80
N PHE A 398 -0.82 -16.39 13.58
CA PHE A 398 -2.23 -16.75 13.33
C PHE A 398 -2.60 -18.10 13.92
N LEU A 399 -1.64 -19.03 13.99
CA LEU A 399 -1.83 -20.33 14.63
C LEU A 399 -1.60 -20.29 16.14
N GLY A 400 -1.03 -19.22 16.70
CA GLY A 400 -0.70 -19.14 18.12
C GLY A 400 0.55 -19.96 18.53
N LEU A 401 1.42 -20.28 17.57
CA LEU A 401 2.66 -21.00 17.78
C LEU A 401 3.82 -20.04 18.15
N GLN A 402 4.88 -20.57 18.76
CA GLN A 402 6.16 -19.85 18.88
C GLN A 402 6.83 -19.67 17.52
N SER A 403 7.91 -18.88 17.45
CA SER A 403 8.66 -18.62 16.21
C SER A 403 9.17 -19.90 15.53
N ASN A 404 9.48 -19.82 14.23
CA ASN A 404 10.08 -20.90 13.43
C ASN A 404 11.47 -21.35 13.92
N SER A 405 12.04 -20.69 14.93
CA SER A 405 13.26 -21.08 15.64
C SER A 405 13.00 -21.92 16.92
N SER A 406 11.73 -22.22 17.22
CA SER A 406 11.32 -23.00 18.40
C SER A 406 11.51 -24.51 18.19
N SER A 407 11.27 -25.29 19.26
CA SER A 407 11.44 -26.75 19.21
C SER A 407 10.50 -27.46 18.23
N TYR A 408 9.37 -26.84 17.86
CA TYR A 408 8.39 -27.38 16.91
C TYR A 408 8.13 -26.35 15.78
N PRO A 409 9.04 -26.23 14.81
CA PRO A 409 9.09 -25.10 13.88
C PRO A 409 8.08 -25.18 12.74
N CYS A 410 7.42 -26.33 12.53
CA CYS A 410 6.47 -26.54 11.45
C CYS A 410 5.05 -26.06 11.84
N PRO A 411 4.41 -25.20 11.03
CA PRO A 411 3.01 -24.80 11.22
C PRO A 411 2.00 -25.87 10.77
N TYR A 412 2.42 -26.89 10.01
CA TYR A 412 1.53 -27.88 9.40
C TYR A 412 1.52 -29.24 10.10
N CYS A 413 2.57 -29.59 10.85
CA CYS A 413 2.67 -30.84 11.60
C CYS A 413 3.40 -30.66 12.93
N GLU A 414 3.30 -31.65 13.81
CA GLU A 414 3.85 -31.64 15.16
C GLU A 414 5.28 -32.20 15.24
N VAL A 415 6.07 -32.01 14.17
CA VAL A 415 7.47 -32.48 14.08
C VAL A 415 8.40 -31.64 14.96
N CYS A 416 9.33 -32.31 15.64
CA CYS A 416 10.37 -31.66 16.45
C CYS A 416 11.55 -31.25 15.55
N SER A 417 12.16 -30.08 15.83
CA SER A 417 13.36 -29.56 15.16
C SER A 417 14.57 -30.50 15.16
N LYS A 418 14.65 -31.44 16.13
CA LYS A 418 15.68 -32.49 16.18
C LYS A 418 15.38 -33.70 15.29
N HIS A 419 14.14 -33.81 14.80
CA HIS A 419 13.55 -34.99 14.19
C HIS A 419 12.85 -34.63 12.86
N LEU A 420 13.42 -33.68 12.10
CA LEU A 420 12.81 -33.16 10.86
C LEU A 420 12.67 -34.19 9.73
N LYS A 421 13.26 -35.37 9.86
CA LYS A 421 13.10 -36.51 8.93
C LYS A 421 11.88 -37.37 9.26
N ASP A 422 11.29 -37.21 10.45
CA ASP A 422 10.25 -38.09 10.97
C ASP A 422 8.87 -37.62 10.47
N ILE A 423 7.99 -38.57 10.14
CA ILE A 423 6.60 -38.28 9.81
C ILE A 423 5.85 -37.97 11.12
N ALA A 424 5.32 -36.76 11.23
CA ALA A 424 4.58 -36.30 12.40
C ALA A 424 3.13 -35.94 12.06
N ASP A 425 2.26 -36.02 13.06
CA ASP A 425 0.83 -35.74 12.90
C ASP A 425 0.54 -34.34 12.36
N PRO A 426 -0.43 -34.18 11.44
CA PRO A 426 -0.83 -32.89 10.91
C PRO A 426 -1.56 -32.07 11.97
N ARG A 427 -1.22 -30.77 12.06
CA ARG A 427 -1.89 -29.86 12.99
C ARG A 427 -3.32 -29.55 12.53
N THR A 428 -4.24 -29.53 13.49
CA THR A 428 -5.62 -29.06 13.33
C THR A 428 -5.86 -27.85 14.22
N ILE A 429 -6.97 -27.13 14.01
CA ILE A 429 -7.36 -26.02 14.90
C ILE A 429 -7.57 -26.55 16.33
N GLN A 430 -8.13 -27.76 16.46
CA GLN A 430 -8.30 -28.45 17.73
C GLN A 430 -6.98 -28.85 18.39
N SER A 431 -6.02 -29.44 17.65
CA SER A 431 -4.78 -29.95 18.24
C SER A 431 -3.97 -28.81 18.87
N ILE A 432 -3.84 -27.69 18.16
CA ILE A 432 -3.17 -26.49 18.67
C ILE A 432 -3.91 -25.92 19.88
N SER A 433 -5.25 -25.82 19.80
CA SER A 433 -6.07 -25.30 20.90
C SER A 433 -5.96 -26.14 22.17
N ARG A 434 -5.95 -27.47 22.04
CA ARG A 434 -5.80 -28.42 23.15
C ARG A 434 -4.41 -28.34 23.79
N GLN A 435 -3.35 -28.30 22.97
CA GLN A 435 -1.98 -28.16 23.47
C GLN A 435 -1.78 -26.83 24.22
N ASN A 436 -2.42 -25.75 23.77
CA ASN A 436 -2.42 -24.47 24.46
C ASN A 436 -3.12 -24.52 25.83
N ASP A 437 -4.26 -25.20 25.95
CA ASP A 437 -4.96 -25.37 27.24
C ASP A 437 -4.12 -26.19 28.23
N LEU A 438 -3.54 -27.31 27.79
CA LEU A 438 -2.66 -28.14 28.62
C LEU A 438 -1.46 -27.33 29.13
N TRP A 439 -0.82 -26.54 28.25
CA TRP A 439 0.29 -25.66 28.63
C TRP A 439 -0.11 -24.61 29.67
N LEU A 440 -1.28 -23.97 29.51
CA LEU A 440 -1.78 -22.98 30.47
C LEU A 440 -2.10 -23.63 31.82
N ASN A 441 -2.84 -24.74 31.81
CA ASN A 441 -3.32 -25.41 33.03
C ASN A 441 -2.18 -26.07 33.82
N GLU A 442 -1.22 -26.72 33.16
CA GLU A 442 -0.13 -27.45 33.83
C GLU A 442 1.09 -26.58 34.17
N THR A 443 1.26 -25.42 33.52
CA THR A 443 2.47 -24.58 33.69
C THR A 443 2.22 -23.14 34.08
N GLY A 444 0.96 -22.69 34.12
CA GLY A 444 0.63 -21.27 34.33
C GLY A 444 1.09 -20.36 33.19
N GLY A 445 1.28 -20.91 31.98
CA GLY A 445 1.77 -20.15 30.82
C GLY A 445 3.29 -19.93 30.81
N ASN A 446 4.10 -20.86 31.34
CA ASN A 446 5.55 -20.71 31.35
C ASN A 446 6.16 -21.01 29.95
N LEU A 447 6.64 -19.97 29.26
CA LEU A 447 7.20 -20.06 27.91
C LEU A 447 8.38 -21.01 27.77
N SER A 448 9.18 -21.24 28.82
CA SER A 448 10.30 -22.20 28.80
C SER A 448 9.83 -23.66 28.72
N LYS A 449 8.61 -23.94 29.20
CA LYS A 449 7.96 -25.25 29.15
C LYS A 449 7.10 -25.45 27.90
N ALA A 450 6.83 -24.40 27.10
CA ALA A 450 5.99 -24.49 25.90
C ALA A 450 6.47 -25.55 24.88
N LYS A 451 7.78 -25.88 24.87
CA LYS A 451 8.35 -26.99 24.09
C LYS A 451 7.74 -28.35 24.41
N LEU A 452 7.20 -28.57 25.61
CA LEU A 452 6.54 -29.83 25.98
C LEU A 452 5.15 -29.95 25.32
N TYR A 453 4.52 -28.81 25.02
CA TYR A 453 3.17 -28.68 24.47
C TYR A 453 3.23 -28.19 23.00
N LYS A 454 4.15 -28.79 22.23
CA LYS A 454 4.30 -28.57 20.78
C LYS A 454 4.49 -27.10 20.36
N SER A 455 5.01 -26.26 21.27
CA SER A 455 5.17 -24.81 21.13
C SER A 455 3.87 -24.02 20.87
N CYS A 456 2.72 -24.52 21.36
CA CYS A 456 1.41 -23.87 21.25
C CYS A 456 1.19 -22.90 22.43
N VAL A 457 1.41 -21.60 22.21
CA VAL A 457 1.41 -20.56 23.27
C VAL A 457 0.19 -19.64 23.24
N ASN A 458 -0.58 -19.64 22.16
CA ASN A 458 -1.90 -19.01 22.09
C ASN A 458 -2.89 -19.92 21.35
N LYS A 459 -4.19 -19.57 21.42
CA LYS A 459 -5.22 -20.13 20.55
C LYS A 459 -5.03 -19.66 19.10
N PRO A 460 -5.43 -20.46 18.08
CA PRO A 460 -5.50 -19.98 16.71
C PRO A 460 -6.47 -18.79 16.55
N LEU A 461 -6.13 -17.84 15.68
CA LEU A 461 -6.98 -16.72 15.25
C LEU A 461 -7.81 -17.06 13.99
N ILE A 462 -7.67 -18.30 13.50
CA ILE A 462 -8.33 -18.82 12.30
C ILE A 462 -9.71 -19.34 12.65
N VAL A 463 -10.72 -18.99 11.86
CA VAL A 463 -12.12 -19.42 12.05
C VAL A 463 -12.38 -20.64 11.15
N GLY A 464 -12.67 -21.80 11.72
CA GLY A 464 -12.87 -23.01 10.93
C GLY A 464 -13.28 -24.21 11.76
N GLU A 465 -13.52 -25.32 11.07
CA GLU A 465 -13.87 -26.61 11.68
C GLU A 465 -12.69 -27.13 12.53
N GLU A 466 -12.95 -27.50 13.78
CA GLU A 466 -11.91 -27.89 14.74
C GLU A 466 -10.96 -28.98 14.21
N ASN A 467 -11.53 -30.03 13.62
CA ASN A 467 -10.81 -31.21 13.14
C ASN A 467 -10.16 -31.02 11.76
N THR A 468 -10.39 -29.90 11.10
CA THR A 468 -9.80 -29.64 9.78
C THR A 468 -8.31 -29.31 9.90
N LYS A 469 -7.51 -29.89 9.00
CA LYS A 469 -6.06 -29.64 8.91
C LYS A 469 -5.80 -28.16 8.59
N VAL A 470 -4.84 -27.56 9.29
CA VAL A 470 -4.41 -26.16 9.10
C VAL A 470 -4.15 -25.82 7.63
N LEU A 471 -3.58 -26.78 6.88
CA LEU A 471 -3.24 -26.66 5.46
C LEU A 471 -4.43 -26.26 4.55
N LYS A 472 -5.68 -26.59 4.92
CA LYS A 472 -6.90 -26.19 4.16
C LYS A 472 -7.10 -24.67 4.20
N TYR A 473 -6.85 -24.05 5.35
CA TYR A 473 -7.04 -22.61 5.56
C TYR A 473 -5.77 -21.79 5.26
N VAL A 474 -4.59 -22.39 5.40
CA VAL A 474 -3.29 -21.73 5.28
C VAL A 474 -2.38 -22.56 4.36
N PRO A 475 -2.34 -22.28 3.04
CA PRO A 475 -1.42 -22.94 2.13
C PRO A 475 0.03 -22.49 2.38
N PRO A 476 1.03 -23.28 1.95
CA PRO A 476 2.42 -22.90 2.07
C PRO A 476 2.76 -21.68 1.21
N PRO A 477 3.42 -20.64 1.76
CA PRO A 477 3.73 -19.42 1.02
C PRO A 477 4.86 -19.66 0.00
N GLU A 478 4.48 -20.02 -1.23
CA GLU A 478 5.37 -20.35 -2.37
C GLU A 478 6.58 -19.40 -2.47
N LEU A 479 6.35 -18.08 -2.44
CA LEU A 479 7.41 -17.08 -2.55
C LEU A 479 8.43 -17.20 -1.41
N HIS A 480 7.98 -17.35 -0.17
CA HIS A 480 8.86 -17.42 1.00
C HIS A 480 9.60 -18.77 1.07
N LEU A 481 8.97 -19.86 0.63
CA LEU A 481 9.63 -21.16 0.47
C LEU A 481 10.72 -21.11 -0.61
N LEU A 482 10.38 -20.59 -1.81
CA LEU A 482 11.31 -20.40 -2.91
C LEU A 482 12.53 -19.57 -2.47
N LEU A 483 12.30 -18.44 -1.81
CA LEU A 483 13.36 -17.57 -1.29
C LEU A 483 14.23 -18.29 -0.26
N GLY A 484 13.61 -18.93 0.74
CA GLY A 484 14.34 -19.63 1.81
C GLY A 484 15.18 -20.79 1.30
N ILE A 485 14.62 -21.62 0.41
CA ILE A 485 15.33 -22.77 -0.18
C ILE A 485 16.47 -22.28 -1.09
N THR A 486 16.21 -21.33 -2.00
CA THR A 486 17.24 -20.82 -2.92
C THR A 486 18.38 -20.15 -2.17
N GLN A 487 18.07 -19.34 -1.17
CA GLN A 487 19.08 -18.70 -0.33
C GLN A 487 19.89 -19.75 0.44
N ARG A 488 19.25 -20.77 1.02
CA ARG A 488 19.95 -21.81 1.78
C ARG A 488 20.91 -22.63 0.92
N ILE A 489 20.47 -23.05 -0.27
CA ILE A 489 21.32 -23.77 -1.24
C ILE A 489 22.53 -22.90 -1.62
N PHE A 490 22.29 -21.61 -1.91
CA PHE A 490 23.37 -20.70 -2.27
C PHE A 490 24.34 -20.41 -1.11
N ASP A 491 23.84 -20.23 0.11
CA ASP A 491 24.66 -19.94 1.29
C ASP A 491 25.52 -21.15 1.70
N ASP A 492 25.00 -22.37 1.55
CA ASP A 492 25.77 -23.60 1.79
C ASP A 492 26.78 -23.85 0.65
N LEU A 493 26.42 -23.63 -0.62
CA LEU A 493 27.37 -23.66 -1.75
C LEU A 493 28.49 -22.63 -1.59
N LYS A 494 28.16 -21.40 -1.16
CA LYS A 494 29.13 -20.34 -0.93
C LYS A 494 30.06 -20.62 0.26
N ARG A 495 29.59 -21.36 1.27
CA ARG A 495 30.41 -21.78 2.42
C ARG A 495 31.43 -22.84 2.02
N ASN A 496 31.02 -23.81 1.20
CA ASN A 496 31.84 -24.95 0.84
C ASN A 496 32.75 -24.66 -0.37
N THR A 497 32.25 -23.92 -1.36
CA THR A 497 32.92 -23.62 -2.64
C THR A 497 32.64 -22.17 -3.07
N PRO A 498 33.29 -21.17 -2.45
CA PRO A 498 32.98 -19.75 -2.70
C PRO A 498 33.20 -19.34 -4.17
N ASP A 499 34.25 -19.85 -4.82
CA ASP A 499 34.56 -19.50 -6.21
C ASP A 499 33.49 -19.98 -7.20
N ILE A 500 32.94 -21.18 -6.99
CA ILE A 500 31.84 -21.74 -7.78
C ILE A 500 30.57 -20.91 -7.58
N ALA A 501 30.26 -20.54 -6.34
CA ALA A 501 29.10 -19.70 -6.01
C ALA A 501 29.18 -18.31 -6.65
N GLU A 502 30.36 -17.67 -6.62
CA GLU A 502 30.59 -16.39 -7.29
C GLU A 502 30.53 -16.51 -8.82
N ALA A 503 31.14 -17.55 -9.40
CA ALA A 503 31.08 -17.81 -10.83
C ALA A 503 29.65 -18.04 -11.33
N TRP A 504 28.81 -18.73 -10.54
CA TRP A 504 27.40 -18.97 -10.86
C TRP A 504 26.58 -17.67 -10.88
N ILE A 505 26.73 -16.79 -9.87
CA ILE A 505 26.09 -15.47 -9.87
C ILE A 505 26.58 -14.60 -11.03
N ARG A 506 27.90 -14.60 -11.31
CA ARG A 506 28.50 -13.84 -12.43
C ARG A 506 27.92 -14.29 -13.77
N LYS A 507 27.87 -15.60 -14.08
CA LYS A 507 27.25 -16.11 -15.32
C LYS A 507 25.77 -15.76 -15.41
N SER A 508 25.03 -15.84 -14.30
CA SER A 508 23.58 -15.57 -14.26
C SER A 508 23.22 -14.08 -14.44
N ASN A 509 24.22 -13.18 -14.46
CA ASN A 509 24.04 -11.72 -14.50
C ASN A 509 23.04 -11.23 -13.45
N LEU A 510 23.22 -11.71 -12.22
CA LEU A 510 22.38 -11.36 -11.07
C LEU A 510 23.09 -10.37 -10.15
N LYS A 511 22.33 -9.37 -9.69
CA LYS A 511 22.72 -8.50 -8.58
C LYS A 511 21.87 -8.89 -7.38
N LEU A 512 22.52 -9.30 -6.29
CA LEU A 512 21.88 -9.48 -4.99
C LEU A 512 21.35 -8.12 -4.48
N ASP A 513 20.44 -8.14 -3.51
CA ASP A 513 20.00 -6.92 -2.84
C ASP A 513 21.08 -6.36 -1.90
N HIS A 514 20.78 -5.24 -1.23
CA HIS A 514 21.70 -4.59 -0.30
C HIS A 514 21.99 -5.40 0.97
N TYR A 515 21.25 -6.50 1.22
CA TYR A 515 21.51 -7.47 2.29
C TYR A 515 22.15 -8.77 1.76
N GLN A 516 22.63 -8.79 0.51
CA GLN A 516 23.18 -9.98 -0.16
C GLN A 516 22.16 -11.12 -0.32
N ARG A 517 20.86 -10.80 -0.38
CA ARG A 517 19.77 -11.77 -0.52
C ARG A 517 19.18 -11.78 -1.92
N PHE A 518 18.55 -12.89 -2.26
CA PHE A 518 17.72 -13.00 -3.47
C PHE A 518 16.34 -12.38 -3.24
N ASN A 519 15.85 -11.63 -4.22
CA ASN A 519 14.42 -11.36 -4.39
C ASN A 519 13.77 -12.45 -5.26
N GLY A 520 12.44 -12.50 -5.31
CA GLY A 520 11.71 -13.58 -6.00
C GLY A 520 12.08 -13.75 -7.48
N ASN A 521 12.32 -12.66 -8.21
CA ASN A 521 12.72 -12.71 -9.62
C ASN A 521 14.16 -13.21 -9.77
N ASN A 522 15.06 -12.77 -8.90
CA ASN A 522 16.46 -13.22 -8.90
C ASN A 522 16.56 -14.70 -8.54
N ALA A 523 15.78 -15.19 -7.56
CA ALA A 523 15.72 -16.60 -7.20
C ALA A 523 15.23 -17.46 -8.37
N ARG A 524 14.11 -17.10 -9.02
CA ARG A 524 13.61 -17.81 -10.23
C ARG A 524 14.62 -17.76 -11.38
N ARG A 525 15.39 -16.68 -11.55
CA ARG A 525 16.45 -16.59 -12.56
C ARG A 525 17.64 -17.49 -12.24
N LEU A 526 18.09 -17.54 -10.98
CA LEU A 526 19.19 -18.41 -10.55
C LEU A 526 18.84 -19.89 -10.72
N LEU A 527 17.62 -20.29 -10.34
CA LEU A 527 17.17 -21.68 -10.51
C LEU A 527 17.01 -22.10 -11.98
N LYS A 528 16.88 -21.14 -12.92
CA LYS A 528 16.92 -21.42 -14.37
C LYS A 528 18.34 -21.63 -14.92
N THR A 529 19.38 -21.26 -14.17
CA THR A 529 20.79 -21.43 -14.57
C THR A 529 21.48 -22.56 -13.79
N VAL A 530 20.72 -23.55 -13.29
CA VAL A 530 21.27 -24.73 -12.59
C VAL A 530 22.13 -25.60 -13.54
N GLU A 531 21.78 -25.69 -14.81
CA GLU A 531 22.65 -26.34 -15.82
C GLU A 531 24.01 -25.65 -15.96
N ASP A 532 24.07 -24.33 -15.78
CA ASP A 532 25.33 -23.58 -15.84
C ASP A 532 26.15 -23.73 -14.55
N LEU A 533 25.50 -24.01 -13.42
CA LEU A 533 26.18 -24.47 -12.20
C LEU A 533 26.82 -25.84 -12.43
N ALA A 534 26.08 -26.80 -13.01
CA ALA A 534 26.61 -28.13 -13.34
C ALA A 534 27.85 -28.07 -14.25
N LYS A 535 27.92 -27.11 -15.19
CA LYS A 535 29.09 -26.85 -16.05
C LYS A 535 30.25 -26.09 -15.36
N ILE A 536 30.04 -25.53 -14.16
CA ILE A 536 31.09 -24.87 -13.36
C ILE A 536 31.62 -25.85 -12.30
N CYS A 537 30.75 -26.69 -11.75
CA CYS A 537 31.15 -27.82 -10.94
C CYS A 537 32.08 -28.73 -11.77
N PRO A 538 33.24 -29.16 -11.22
CA PRO A 538 34.03 -30.21 -11.86
C PRO A 538 33.23 -31.52 -11.91
N ASP A 539 33.48 -32.38 -12.91
CA ASP A 539 32.72 -33.63 -13.15
C ASP A 539 32.83 -34.69 -12.02
N GLU A 540 33.59 -34.42 -10.96
CA GLU A 540 33.71 -35.26 -9.77
C GLU A 540 32.97 -34.66 -8.57
N TRP A 541 31.63 -34.74 -8.59
CA TRP A 541 30.84 -34.76 -7.35
C TRP A 541 30.48 -36.21 -7.08
N GLU A 542 31.10 -36.80 -6.04
CA GLU A 542 30.51 -37.96 -5.39
C GLU A 542 29.18 -37.53 -4.73
N ASP A 543 28.21 -38.44 -4.67
CA ASP A 543 26.96 -38.20 -3.93
C ASP A 543 27.30 -37.70 -2.51
N SER A 544 26.52 -36.74 -2.01
CA SER A 544 26.72 -36.18 -0.68
C SER A 544 26.30 -37.16 0.43
N GLY A 545 27.06 -38.24 0.57
CA GLY A 545 27.06 -39.14 1.72
C GLY A 545 27.67 -38.43 2.93
N ASN A 546 26.87 -37.57 3.57
CA ASN A 546 27.08 -36.96 4.89
C ASN A 546 28.56 -36.83 5.33
N SER A 547 29.33 -35.91 4.74
CA SER A 547 30.59 -35.46 5.35
C SER A 547 30.31 -34.31 6.33
N ASP A 548 30.06 -34.66 7.60
CA ASP A 548 30.69 -33.89 8.67
C ASP A 548 32.22 -33.95 8.51
N ASN A 549 32.95 -32.99 9.08
CA ASN A 549 34.39 -32.82 8.84
C ASN A 549 35.24 -34.05 9.26
N ASP A 550 36.11 -34.59 8.37
CA ASP A 550 37.40 -35.28 8.61
C ASP A 550 37.94 -35.92 7.28
N VAL A 551 39.24 -36.11 6.99
CA VAL A 551 40.47 -35.39 7.40
C VAL A 551 41.64 -35.66 6.42
N ASP A 552 42.36 -34.61 6.00
CA ASP A 552 43.84 -34.46 5.78
C ASP A 552 44.72 -35.41 4.88
N ILE A 553 45.88 -34.86 4.46
CA ILE A 553 47.16 -35.45 3.95
C ILE A 553 47.26 -36.12 2.55
N LEU A 554 48.15 -35.55 1.72
CA LEU A 554 48.94 -36.26 0.69
C LEU A 554 50.35 -36.56 1.26
N GLU A 555 50.83 -37.79 1.07
CA GLU A 555 52.09 -38.25 1.66
C GLU A 555 53.33 -37.89 0.83
N GLY A 556 54.39 -37.46 1.54
CA GLY A 556 55.78 -37.62 1.09
C GLY A 556 56.44 -38.81 1.81
N ALA A 557 57.54 -39.32 1.25
CA ALA A 557 58.30 -40.42 1.82
C ALA A 557 59.10 -40.00 3.08
N VAL A 558 59.26 -40.97 3.98
CA VAL A 558 59.84 -40.86 5.32
C VAL A 558 60.65 -42.14 5.58
N PRO A 559 61.73 -42.13 6.42
CA PRO A 559 62.65 -43.25 6.51
C PRO A 559 62.01 -44.60 6.85
N GLU A 560 62.71 -45.66 6.45
CA GLU A 560 62.36 -47.05 6.74
C GLU A 560 62.32 -47.27 8.25
N ILE A 561 61.13 -47.54 8.78
CA ILE A 561 60.95 -47.97 10.17
C ILE A 561 61.17 -49.48 10.21
N GLU A 562 61.97 -49.98 11.15
CA GLU A 562 62.17 -51.42 11.33
C GLU A 562 60.86 -52.10 11.76
N ILE A 563 60.31 -52.95 10.89
CA ILE A 563 59.05 -53.65 11.13
C ILE A 563 59.34 -55.06 11.63
N ALA A 564 59.00 -55.35 12.89
CA ALA A 564 59.08 -56.69 13.45
C ALA A 564 57.82 -57.52 13.13
N HIS A 565 57.98 -58.84 12.93
CA HIS A 565 56.85 -59.74 12.70
C HIS A 565 56.00 -59.94 13.97
N PRO A 566 54.67 -59.76 13.91
CA PRO A 566 53.82 -59.69 15.10
C PRO A 566 53.35 -61.06 15.60
N GLU A 567 54.14 -61.73 16.45
CA GLU A 567 53.70 -62.98 17.09
C GLU A 567 52.80 -62.77 18.32
N ASN A 568 52.85 -61.61 19.00
CA ASN A 568 52.04 -61.33 20.20
C ASN A 568 51.67 -59.84 20.36
N LEU A 569 50.72 -59.36 19.56
CA LEU A 569 50.20 -57.99 19.65
C LEU A 569 49.36 -57.77 20.92
N LYS A 570 49.64 -56.70 21.67
CA LYS A 570 48.96 -56.37 22.94
C LYS A 570 48.36 -54.97 22.92
N PRO A 571 47.35 -54.68 23.76
CA PRO A 571 46.91 -53.30 23.97
C PRO A 571 48.07 -52.40 24.41
N GLY A 572 48.17 -51.22 23.81
CA GLY A 572 49.27 -50.27 23.94
C GLY A 572 50.31 -50.35 22.81
N SER A 573 50.49 -51.50 22.15
CA SER A 573 51.47 -51.65 21.07
C SER A 573 51.16 -50.75 19.87
N PHE A 574 52.20 -50.10 19.33
CA PHE A 574 52.14 -49.31 18.10
C PHE A 574 52.38 -50.20 16.88
N ILE A 575 51.52 -50.04 15.87
CA ILE A 575 51.52 -50.85 14.65
C ILE A 575 51.38 -49.96 13.41
N LEU A 576 51.86 -50.47 12.28
CA LEU A 576 51.57 -49.90 10.96
C LEU A 576 50.43 -50.71 10.32
N ALA A 577 49.26 -50.11 10.18
CA ALA A 577 48.07 -50.74 9.60
C ALA A 577 47.81 -50.22 8.18
N GLN A 578 47.46 -51.12 7.26
CA GLN A 578 47.16 -50.82 5.86
C GLN A 578 45.67 -51.00 5.57
N PHE A 579 45.03 -49.93 5.13
CA PHE A 579 43.61 -49.91 4.78
C PHE A 579 43.47 -49.80 3.26
N LYS A 580 42.70 -50.70 2.65
CA LYS A 580 42.30 -50.57 1.24
C LYS A 580 41.08 -49.65 1.16
N GLY A 581 41.14 -48.64 0.32
CA GLY A 581 40.01 -47.73 0.10
C GLY A 581 38.79 -48.48 -0.43
N THR A 582 37.62 -48.19 0.11
CA THR A 582 36.33 -48.70 -0.38
C THR A 582 35.66 -47.64 -1.28
N GLY A 583 34.79 -48.07 -2.21
CA GLY A 583 34.19 -47.17 -3.21
C GLY A 583 35.16 -46.82 -4.35
N LYS A 584 35.10 -45.59 -4.89
CA LYS A 584 35.94 -45.18 -6.05
C LYS A 584 37.46 -45.25 -5.80
N ARG A 585 37.90 -45.39 -4.54
CA ARG A 585 39.32 -45.53 -4.15
C ARG A 585 39.80 -46.97 -3.96
N LEU A 586 39.15 -47.96 -4.60
CA LEU A 586 39.56 -49.38 -4.62
C LEU A 586 41.04 -49.64 -4.98
N ALA A 587 41.69 -48.71 -5.68
CA ALA A 587 43.09 -48.80 -6.07
C ALA A 587 44.09 -48.21 -5.04
N MET A 588 43.63 -47.55 -3.97
CA MET A 588 44.51 -46.89 -3.00
C MET A 588 44.58 -47.66 -1.68
N THR A 589 45.81 -48.02 -1.30
CA THR A 589 46.15 -48.50 0.06
C THR A 589 46.75 -47.37 0.87
N PHE A 590 46.07 -47.01 1.95
CA PHE A 590 46.54 -46.03 2.94
C PHE A 590 47.26 -46.76 4.07
N ARG A 591 48.35 -46.18 4.59
CA ARG A 591 49.09 -46.73 5.73
C ARG A 591 49.03 -45.75 6.90
N TYR A 592 48.52 -46.22 8.03
CA TYR A 592 48.39 -45.42 9.25
C TYR A 592 49.21 -46.05 10.37
N VAL A 593 49.90 -45.22 11.14
CA VAL A 593 50.39 -45.63 12.46
C VAL A 593 49.20 -45.60 13.41
N ALA A 594 49.02 -46.66 14.18
CA ALA A 594 47.92 -46.79 15.13
C ALA A 594 48.41 -47.48 16.41
N THR A 595 47.76 -47.21 17.54
CA THR A 595 47.92 -48.01 18.76
C THR A 595 46.77 -49.00 18.90
N ILE A 596 47.04 -50.20 19.41
CA ILE A 596 46.01 -51.19 19.74
C ILE A 596 45.36 -50.78 21.06
N LEU A 597 44.06 -50.50 21.05
CA LEU A 597 43.29 -50.23 22.27
C LEU A 597 42.79 -51.51 22.93
N LYS A 598 42.40 -52.51 22.11
CA LYS A 598 41.80 -53.76 22.61
C LYS A 598 41.95 -54.88 21.57
N VAL A 599 42.21 -56.09 22.05
CA VAL A 599 42.15 -57.31 21.24
C VAL A 599 40.78 -57.95 21.48
N PHE A 600 40.04 -58.28 20.43
CA PHE A 600 38.74 -58.98 20.53
C PHE A 600 38.87 -60.48 20.29
N SER A 601 39.73 -60.87 19.34
CA SER A 601 40.09 -62.23 19.00
C SER A 601 41.52 -62.25 18.44
N ASP A 602 42.08 -63.43 18.15
CA ASP A 602 43.43 -63.54 17.58
C ASP A 602 43.58 -62.90 16.19
N ASP A 603 42.45 -62.57 15.53
CA ASP A 603 42.39 -61.92 14.22
C ASP A 603 41.71 -60.54 14.20
N GLU A 604 41.05 -60.07 15.29
CA GLU A 604 40.37 -58.76 15.32
C GLU A 604 40.88 -57.83 16.43
N TYR A 605 41.28 -56.62 16.02
CA TYR A 605 41.90 -55.61 16.87
C TYR A 605 41.14 -54.28 16.81
N GLN A 606 40.77 -53.72 17.97
CA GLN A 606 40.37 -52.32 18.08
C GLN A 606 41.63 -51.46 18.13
N ILE A 607 41.74 -50.54 17.18
CA ILE A 607 42.89 -49.64 17.05
C ILE A 607 42.44 -48.18 17.04
N LYS A 608 43.35 -47.29 17.43
CA LYS A 608 43.18 -45.84 17.29
C LYS A 608 44.29 -45.31 16.40
N CYS A 609 43.90 -44.72 15.27
CA CYS A 609 44.84 -44.15 14.32
C CYS A 609 45.45 -42.86 14.88
N LEU A 610 46.74 -42.65 14.64
CA LEU A 610 47.46 -41.45 15.03
C LEU A 610 47.63 -40.52 13.83
N LYS A 611 47.64 -39.22 14.09
CA LYS A 611 47.95 -38.19 13.11
C LYS A 611 49.44 -37.88 13.14
N SER A 612 50.10 -37.94 12.00
CA SER A 612 51.45 -37.40 11.83
C SER A 612 51.42 -35.88 12.04
N LEU A 613 52.20 -35.36 13.00
CA LEU A 613 52.34 -33.92 13.23
C LEU A 613 53.39 -33.30 12.30
N ASP A 614 54.41 -34.08 11.93
CA ASP A 614 55.48 -33.65 11.04
C ASP A 614 55.36 -34.27 9.63
N LYS A 615 55.96 -33.59 8.65
CA LYS A 615 56.08 -34.12 7.27
C LYS A 615 57.05 -35.29 7.17
N ALA A 616 57.92 -35.46 8.16
CA ALA A 616 58.88 -36.54 8.26
C ALA A 616 58.35 -37.71 9.10
N LYS A 617 57.01 -37.83 9.33
CA LYS A 617 56.29 -38.90 10.05
C LYS A 617 57.10 -39.62 11.14
N THR A 618 57.71 -38.81 12.01
CA THR A 618 58.44 -39.25 13.21
C THR A 618 57.75 -38.86 14.50
N THR A 619 56.80 -37.92 14.45
CA THR A 619 56.04 -37.43 15.60
C THR A 619 54.55 -37.53 15.32
N PHE A 620 53.82 -38.11 16.28
CA PHE A 620 52.43 -38.51 16.10
C PHE A 620 51.57 -38.09 17.29
N ASP A 621 50.31 -37.74 17.02
CA ASP A 621 49.33 -37.33 18.04
C ASP A 621 48.01 -38.11 17.88
N TYR A 622 47.22 -38.16 18.95
CA TYR A 622 45.98 -38.92 19.01
C TYR A 622 44.81 -38.17 18.36
N LEU A 623 44.32 -38.67 17.21
CA LEU A 623 43.02 -38.25 16.68
C LEU A 623 41.90 -38.70 17.63
N GLU A 624 41.26 -37.76 18.33
CA GLU A 624 40.25 -38.08 19.37
C GLU A 624 39.08 -38.92 18.84
N THR A 625 38.71 -38.77 17.57
CA THR A 625 37.55 -39.40 16.91
C THR A 625 37.85 -40.70 16.16
N CYS A 626 39.11 -41.04 15.89
CA CYS A 626 39.47 -42.07 14.89
C CYS A 626 39.79 -43.44 15.50
N VAL A 627 38.75 -44.13 16.00
CA VAL A 627 38.82 -45.54 16.47
C VAL A 627 38.20 -46.45 15.41
N SER A 628 38.86 -47.57 15.11
CA SER A 628 38.41 -48.56 14.12
C SER A 628 38.69 -49.99 14.58
N VAL A 629 38.00 -50.96 13.99
CA VAL A 629 38.31 -52.39 14.18
C VAL A 629 38.90 -52.91 12.88
N ILE A 630 40.04 -53.61 12.96
CA ILE A 630 40.76 -54.16 11.80
C ILE A 630 41.07 -55.64 11.99
N SER A 631 41.24 -56.34 10.86
CA SER A 631 41.75 -57.70 10.85
C SER A 631 43.28 -57.73 11.00
N LYS A 632 43.84 -58.84 11.51
CA LYS A 632 45.29 -59.09 11.57
C LYS A 632 45.98 -58.95 10.22
N GLU A 633 45.34 -59.40 9.14
CA GLU A 633 45.81 -59.28 7.76
C GLU A 633 46.02 -57.81 7.31
N SER A 634 45.36 -56.87 7.98
CA SER A 634 45.50 -55.43 7.72
C SER A 634 46.72 -54.82 8.45
N ILE A 635 47.46 -55.59 9.25
CA ILE A 635 48.62 -55.13 10.01
C ILE A 635 49.90 -55.49 9.24
N ILE A 636 50.68 -54.47 8.83
CA ILE A 636 51.97 -54.68 8.15
C ILE A 636 53.02 -55.17 9.16
N GLY A 637 52.97 -54.64 10.38
CA GLY A 637 53.73 -55.16 11.53
C GLY A 637 53.80 -54.16 12.67
N GLN A 638 54.63 -54.48 13.67
CA GLN A 638 54.77 -53.71 14.90
C GLN A 638 55.97 -52.77 14.83
N LEU A 639 55.81 -51.56 15.37
CA LEU A 639 56.86 -50.55 15.49
C LEU A 639 57.56 -50.70 16.85
N SER A 640 58.85 -50.41 16.93
CA SER A 640 59.60 -50.44 18.20
C SER A 640 59.30 -49.20 19.05
N ASP A 641 59.10 -49.40 20.35
CA ASP A 641 58.68 -48.35 21.31
C ASP A 641 59.66 -47.16 21.37
N THR A 642 60.90 -47.31 20.89
CA THR A 642 61.93 -46.26 20.79
C THR A 642 61.67 -45.19 19.71
N THR A 643 60.55 -45.23 18.99
CA THR A 643 60.23 -44.30 17.89
C THR A 643 59.18 -43.24 18.23
N LEU A 644 58.68 -43.20 19.47
CA LEU A 644 57.55 -42.36 19.89
C LEU A 644 57.75 -41.75 21.30
N ASP A 645 58.72 -40.85 21.43
CA ASP A 645 58.93 -39.94 22.59
C ASP A 645 58.61 -38.48 22.20
#